data_AF-A0A550CF66-F1
#
_entry.id   AF-A0A550CF66-F1
#
_cell.length_a   1.000
_cell.length_b   1.000
_cell.length_c   1.000
_cell.angle_alpha   90.00
_cell.angle_beta   90.00
_cell.angle_gamma   90.00
#
_symmetry.space_group_name_H-M   'P 1'
#
loop_
_entity.id
_entity.type
_entity.pdbx_description
1 polymer ?
#
loop_
_entity_poly.entity_id
_entity_poly.type
_entity_poly.pdbx_seq_one_letter_code
_entity_poly.pdbx_strand_id
1 'polypeptide(L)'
;MAPASFPRSSVLLLAQNAVQSLIPSTLVSQVEALLGSHRIQDAADLADQQRKKVEGNIRINEDEVDELRYVHQRIGWQLFSETLFEDAGKNLFNGDTDPRLLISYYPDLRGDLFTSDDTLDVFSGVAERMPSEASVDDIIVYNLVRNYSPHLSPNTASAPPTVELHRIMSMAAHDMLESYLRKCWIRRCVDPKAVPGSHPAYPVVDTVYAKILAVNAKTSELAALIQDERSEIVATEIEPVLIQHSQFDALTTLYQRHGDARKLLELYSKVADGEYQTDQIRDPLESITTLLAAQKDRALTQQWALWMIKRDPERGLKLLMPARDTGKRREKPEEDLALLEQVTEASKEAGQLFLEYLVLQRRSSSRELHSRLANVLVDNLLDSAGDASTLRLWQAKARSFATSHDVSFLRYFATTTPESRTKQDRLKAAFFLQRSDLYDCAAVRERLAQSQWAALFAVEIAILDGKLGHHQEALKALVHDVRDEVSAETYCALGGEVVPPKMVQASVGDSLGPVWTAWAARAAAGKKTVDEGLRRELLRILLEVYMGETDAESETRAARLLNAQGVNLEVVDVVSLVPPAWPLKTLSTFLTRSFRRTLHARHEGKLVKAISAGQNLEVKDRSWHVIRERGMLIEEAEDDGSGDGDVEEDVVDEKAALAAAGQDVDEHVELGEAGWTEPDTADVHVTV
;
A
#
# COMPACT_ATOMS: atom_id res chain seq x y z
N MET A 1 59.33 -11.99 -22.73
CA MET A 1 59.31 -11.99 -24.21
C MET A 1 59.98 -13.26 -24.69
N ALA A 2 59.19 -14.27 -25.05
CA ALA A 2 59.69 -15.34 -25.89
C ALA A 2 60.03 -14.71 -27.26
N PRO A 3 61.16 -15.08 -27.90
CA PRO A 3 61.46 -14.59 -29.24
C PRO A 3 60.38 -15.08 -30.20
N ALA A 4 59.81 -14.18 -31.02
CA ALA A 4 58.88 -14.52 -32.08
C ALA A 4 59.39 -15.74 -32.87
N SER A 5 58.54 -16.74 -33.06
CA SER A 5 58.92 -18.01 -33.70
C SER A 5 59.09 -17.86 -35.21
N PHE A 6 60.09 -17.10 -35.64
CA PHE A 6 60.46 -17.07 -37.06
C PHE A 6 60.92 -18.48 -37.49
N PRO A 7 60.47 -18.96 -38.66
CA PRO A 7 60.86 -20.27 -39.16
C PRO A 7 62.39 -20.31 -39.31
N ARG A 8 63.03 -21.20 -38.55
CA ARG A 8 64.49 -21.33 -38.53
C ARG A 8 64.94 -22.17 -39.72
N SER A 9 65.81 -21.61 -40.55
CA SER A 9 66.44 -22.35 -41.64
C SER A 9 67.56 -23.24 -41.12
N SER A 10 67.52 -24.53 -41.46
CA SER A 10 68.62 -25.48 -41.20
C SER A 10 69.57 -25.64 -42.38
N VAL A 11 69.23 -25.10 -43.55
CA VAL A 11 70.00 -25.26 -44.80
C VAL A 11 70.26 -23.90 -45.44
N LEU A 12 71.54 -23.58 -45.61
CA LEU A 12 72.02 -22.41 -46.35
C LEU A 12 72.63 -22.86 -47.67
N LEU A 13 72.22 -22.24 -48.77
CA LEU A 13 72.72 -22.45 -50.12
C LEU A 13 73.63 -21.29 -50.48
N LEU A 14 74.92 -21.56 -50.70
CA LEU A 14 75.91 -20.55 -51.02
C LEU A 14 76.18 -20.54 -52.52
N ALA A 15 75.78 -19.47 -53.21
CA ALA A 15 76.06 -19.19 -54.61
C ALA A 15 77.25 -18.22 -54.72
N GLN A 16 77.84 -18.10 -55.92
CA GLN A 16 79.00 -17.23 -56.15
C GLN A 16 78.79 -15.77 -55.70
N ASN A 17 77.55 -15.26 -55.75
CA ASN A 17 77.20 -13.88 -55.40
C ASN A 17 76.07 -13.76 -54.36
N ALA A 18 75.61 -14.86 -53.73
CA ALA A 18 74.48 -14.82 -52.80
C ALA A 18 74.51 -15.95 -51.76
N VAL A 19 74.01 -15.68 -50.56
CA VAL A 19 73.65 -16.72 -49.57
C VAL A 19 72.13 -16.80 -49.56
N GLN A 20 71.59 -17.91 -50.06
CA GLN A 20 70.17 -18.23 -49.98
C GLN A 20 69.92 -19.15 -48.79
N SER A 21 68.74 -19.05 -48.21
CA SER A 21 68.35 -19.87 -47.05
C SER A 21 67.06 -20.62 -47.36
N LEU A 22 67.06 -21.94 -47.16
CA LEU A 22 65.85 -22.74 -47.33
C LEU A 22 65.07 -22.74 -46.02
N ILE A 23 63.95 -22.02 -46.03
CA ILE A 23 63.05 -21.88 -44.90
C ILE A 23 61.94 -22.93 -45.07
N PRO A 24 61.61 -23.74 -44.04
CA PRO A 24 60.46 -24.63 -44.12
C PRO A 24 59.19 -23.80 -44.34
N SER A 25 58.30 -24.28 -45.22
CA SER A 25 57.02 -23.62 -45.47
C SER A 25 56.22 -23.52 -44.18
N THR A 26 55.73 -22.32 -43.85
CA THR A 26 54.89 -22.12 -42.66
C THR A 26 53.56 -22.84 -42.82
N LEU A 27 52.88 -23.12 -41.71
CA LEU A 27 51.56 -23.75 -41.75
C LEU A 27 50.58 -22.91 -42.57
N VAL A 28 50.58 -21.59 -42.35
CA VAL A 28 49.79 -20.60 -43.10
C VAL A 28 50.01 -20.72 -44.60
N SER A 29 51.27 -20.73 -45.07
CA SER A 29 51.58 -20.81 -46.50
C SER A 29 51.15 -22.15 -47.13
N GLN A 30 51.31 -23.26 -46.40
CA GLN A 30 50.88 -24.57 -46.87
C GLN A 30 49.36 -24.65 -47.01
N VAL A 31 48.63 -24.16 -46.01
CA VAL A 31 47.17 -24.13 -46.01
C VAL A 31 46.66 -23.21 -47.12
N GLU A 32 47.21 -22.01 -47.29
CA GLU A 32 46.79 -21.10 -48.37
C GLU A 32 47.03 -21.67 -49.76
N ALA A 33 48.15 -22.39 -49.96
CA ALA A 33 48.42 -23.08 -51.23
C ALA A 33 47.43 -24.25 -51.48
N LEU A 34 47.06 -24.99 -50.43
CA LEU A 34 46.05 -26.06 -50.51
C LEU A 34 44.65 -25.48 -50.79
N LEU A 35 44.26 -24.41 -50.11
CA LEU A 35 43.00 -23.70 -50.37
C LEU A 35 42.97 -23.12 -51.79
N GLY A 36 44.06 -22.52 -52.26
CA GLY A 36 44.18 -21.99 -53.62
C GLY A 36 44.14 -23.08 -54.71
N SER A 37 44.47 -24.33 -54.38
CA SER A 37 44.34 -25.50 -55.26
C SER A 37 43.03 -26.29 -55.04
N HIS A 38 42.09 -25.74 -54.27
CA HIS A 38 40.79 -26.36 -53.96
C HIS A 38 40.89 -27.70 -53.19
N ARG A 39 42.00 -27.94 -52.49
CA ARG A 39 42.24 -29.13 -51.66
C ARG A 39 41.88 -28.86 -50.20
N ILE A 40 40.62 -28.55 -49.95
CA ILE A 40 40.15 -28.04 -48.65
C ILE A 40 40.24 -29.10 -47.56
N GLN A 41 39.92 -30.36 -47.87
CA GLN A 41 40.02 -31.47 -46.91
C GLN A 41 41.46 -31.69 -46.45
N ASP A 42 42.43 -31.67 -47.38
CA ASP A 42 43.84 -31.81 -47.03
C ASP A 42 44.34 -30.66 -46.16
N ALA A 43 43.81 -29.45 -46.38
CA ALA A 43 44.09 -28.29 -45.54
C ALA A 43 43.52 -28.45 -44.12
N ALA A 44 42.29 -28.95 -44.00
CA ALA A 44 41.65 -29.24 -42.71
C ALA A 44 42.39 -30.34 -41.95
N ASP A 45 42.75 -31.44 -42.61
CA ASP A 45 43.50 -32.54 -42.01
C ASP A 45 44.89 -32.07 -41.54
N LEU A 46 45.55 -31.19 -42.30
CA LEU A 46 46.84 -30.59 -41.91
C LEU A 46 46.68 -29.69 -40.67
N ALA A 47 45.63 -28.86 -40.62
CA ALA A 47 45.32 -28.02 -39.46
C ALA A 47 45.04 -28.86 -38.21
N ASP A 48 44.21 -29.91 -38.33
CA ASP A 48 43.88 -30.82 -37.22
C ASP A 48 45.10 -31.62 -36.72
N GLN A 49 45.99 -32.03 -37.62
CA GLN A 49 47.25 -32.67 -37.23
C GLN A 49 48.16 -31.74 -36.42
N GLN A 50 48.24 -30.46 -36.81
CA GLN A 50 49.03 -29.47 -36.07
C GLN A 50 48.38 -29.12 -34.74
N ARG A 51 47.06 -28.97 -34.70
CA ARG A 51 46.31 -28.78 -33.47
C ARG A 51 46.58 -29.89 -32.44
N LYS A 52 46.50 -31.17 -32.86
CA LYS A 52 46.80 -32.32 -31.97
C LYS A 52 48.24 -32.31 -31.46
N LYS A 53 49.20 -31.84 -32.26
CA LYS A 53 50.60 -31.68 -31.83
C LYS A 53 50.74 -30.57 -30.79
N VAL A 54 50.10 -29.43 -31.01
CA VAL A 54 50.13 -28.29 -30.08
C VAL A 54 49.43 -28.64 -28.76
N GLU A 55 48.28 -29.31 -28.80
CA GLU A 55 47.56 -29.80 -27.60
C GLU A 55 48.34 -30.87 -26.83
N GLY A 56 49.19 -31.66 -27.51
CA GLY A 56 50.07 -32.65 -26.89
C GLY A 56 51.33 -32.07 -26.23
N ASN A 57 51.63 -30.79 -26.44
CA ASN A 57 52.82 -30.13 -25.88
C ASN A 57 52.57 -29.65 -24.45
N ILE A 58 53.55 -29.85 -23.56
CA ILE A 58 53.47 -29.44 -22.13
C ILE A 58 53.44 -27.91 -21.98
N ARG A 59 53.99 -27.16 -22.95
CA ARG A 59 53.92 -25.70 -23.02
C ARG A 59 53.32 -25.30 -24.36
N ILE A 60 52.22 -24.57 -24.30
CA ILE A 60 51.53 -24.03 -25.47
C ILE A 60 52.22 -22.73 -25.86
N ASN A 61 52.63 -22.62 -27.12
CA ASN A 61 53.20 -21.40 -27.70
C ASN A 61 52.06 -20.54 -28.27
N GLU A 62 51.91 -19.31 -27.79
CA GLU A 62 50.80 -18.41 -28.21
C GLU A 62 50.83 -18.13 -29.73
N ASP A 63 52.02 -17.95 -30.32
CA ASP A 63 52.19 -17.73 -31.76
C ASP A 63 51.64 -18.91 -32.59
N GLU A 64 51.87 -20.16 -32.15
CA GLU A 64 51.38 -21.36 -32.82
C GLU A 64 49.85 -21.51 -32.70
N VAL A 65 49.28 -21.04 -31.59
CA VAL A 65 47.82 -21.00 -31.41
C VAL A 65 47.18 -19.96 -32.32
N ASP A 66 47.79 -18.79 -32.48
CA ASP A 66 47.28 -17.75 -33.35
C ASP A 66 47.41 -18.12 -34.84
N GLU A 67 48.50 -18.81 -35.23
CA GLU A 67 48.60 -19.42 -36.57
C GLU A 67 47.49 -20.46 -36.82
N LEU A 68 47.19 -21.31 -35.83
CA LEU A 68 46.10 -22.28 -35.92
C LEU A 68 44.72 -21.60 -36.00
N ARG A 69 44.51 -20.53 -35.23
CA ARG A 69 43.28 -19.73 -35.28
C ARG A 69 43.07 -19.15 -36.68
N TYR A 70 44.09 -18.50 -37.23
CA TYR A 70 44.05 -17.96 -38.59
C TYR A 70 43.71 -19.04 -39.63
N VAL A 71 44.40 -20.18 -39.58
CA VAL A 71 44.22 -21.30 -40.51
C VAL A 71 42.80 -21.85 -40.45
N HIS A 72 42.28 -22.12 -39.25
CA HIS A 72 40.91 -22.62 -39.10
C HIS A 72 39.86 -21.59 -39.52
N GLN A 73 40.08 -20.29 -39.27
CA GLN A 73 39.21 -19.23 -39.78
C GLN A 73 39.21 -19.21 -41.32
N ARG A 74 40.38 -19.28 -41.97
CA ARG A 74 40.51 -19.32 -43.44
C ARG A 74 39.78 -20.51 -44.06
N ILE A 75 39.96 -21.70 -43.49
CA ILE A 75 39.26 -22.93 -43.94
C ILE A 75 37.76 -22.78 -43.72
N GLY A 76 37.34 -22.28 -42.55
CA GLY A 76 35.94 -22.06 -42.21
C GLY A 76 35.23 -21.13 -43.19
N TRP A 77 35.80 -19.97 -43.50
CA TRP A 77 35.21 -19.02 -44.46
C TRP A 77 35.22 -19.51 -45.91
N GLN A 78 36.21 -20.31 -46.31
CA GLN A 78 36.21 -20.97 -47.61
C GLN A 78 35.05 -21.97 -47.73
N LEU A 79 34.90 -22.85 -46.73
CA LEU A 79 33.80 -23.82 -46.67
C LEU A 79 32.42 -23.12 -46.61
N PHE A 80 32.33 -22.00 -45.90
CA PHE A 80 31.11 -21.20 -45.82
C PHE A 80 30.71 -20.61 -47.18
N SER A 81 31.69 -20.09 -47.94
CA SER A 81 31.49 -19.59 -49.31
C SER A 81 31.07 -20.71 -50.28
N GLU A 82 31.50 -21.94 -50.01
CA GLU A 82 31.14 -23.14 -50.78
C GLU A 82 29.87 -23.83 -50.27
N THR A 83 29.12 -23.21 -49.35
CA THR A 83 27.86 -23.73 -48.76
C THR A 83 28.01 -25.05 -47.99
N LEU A 84 29.23 -25.42 -47.60
CA LEU A 84 29.53 -26.57 -46.75
C LEU A 84 29.42 -26.17 -45.27
N PHE A 85 28.20 -25.81 -44.85
CA PHE A 85 27.97 -25.14 -43.57
C PHE A 85 28.44 -25.95 -42.35
N GLU A 86 28.11 -27.24 -42.25
CA GLU A 86 28.43 -28.03 -41.05
C GLU A 86 29.94 -28.01 -40.72
N ASP A 87 30.79 -28.21 -41.72
CA ASP A 87 32.24 -28.22 -41.55
C ASP A 87 32.82 -26.81 -41.45
N ALA A 88 32.19 -25.82 -42.09
CA ALA A 88 32.50 -24.42 -41.90
C ALA A 88 32.33 -24.03 -40.42
N GLY A 89 31.19 -24.33 -39.80
CA GLY A 89 30.92 -24.02 -38.40
C GLY A 89 31.91 -24.69 -37.43
N LYS A 90 32.31 -25.95 -37.69
CA LYS A 90 33.35 -26.64 -36.90
C LYS A 90 34.69 -25.90 -36.96
N ASN A 91 35.13 -25.52 -38.16
CA ASN A 91 36.40 -24.82 -38.36
C ASN A 91 36.37 -23.39 -37.79
N LEU A 92 35.27 -22.64 -37.99
CA LEU A 92 35.12 -21.31 -37.41
C LEU A 92 35.14 -21.34 -35.88
N PHE A 93 34.58 -22.39 -35.26
CA PHE A 93 34.63 -22.56 -33.80
C PHE A 93 36.04 -22.89 -33.32
N ASN A 94 36.72 -23.82 -33.98
CA ASN A 94 38.12 -24.16 -33.68
C ASN A 94 39.07 -22.97 -33.89
N GLY A 95 38.75 -22.10 -34.84
CA GLY A 95 39.48 -20.87 -35.14
C GLY A 95 39.22 -19.71 -34.16
N ASP A 96 38.38 -19.91 -33.15
CA ASP A 96 38.01 -18.88 -32.17
C ASP A 96 37.50 -17.59 -32.82
N THR A 97 36.73 -17.74 -33.91
CA THR A 97 36.13 -16.61 -34.65
C THR A 97 35.20 -15.83 -33.72
N ASP A 98 35.19 -14.50 -33.79
CA ASP A 98 34.17 -13.71 -33.08
C ASP A 98 32.78 -14.08 -33.63
N PRO A 99 31.86 -14.61 -32.80
CA PRO A 99 30.52 -15.00 -33.24
C PRO A 99 29.75 -13.88 -33.93
N ARG A 100 30.02 -12.61 -33.60
CA ARG A 100 29.40 -11.45 -34.21
C ARG A 100 29.62 -11.39 -35.73
N LEU A 101 30.79 -11.82 -36.20
CA LEU A 101 31.08 -11.88 -37.64
C LEU A 101 30.16 -12.88 -38.34
N LEU A 102 29.98 -14.07 -37.78
CA LEU A 102 29.11 -15.08 -38.36
C LEU A 102 27.64 -14.65 -38.30
N ILE A 103 27.19 -14.10 -37.17
CA ILE A 103 25.82 -13.58 -36.98
C ILE A 103 25.53 -12.44 -37.98
N SER A 104 26.53 -11.65 -38.37
CA SER A 104 26.33 -10.53 -39.30
C SER A 104 25.72 -10.95 -40.65
N TYR A 105 25.96 -12.19 -41.09
CA TYR A 105 25.39 -12.75 -42.33
C TYR A 105 23.93 -13.22 -42.19
N TYR A 106 23.33 -13.15 -40.99
CA TYR A 106 21.95 -13.54 -40.71
C TYR A 106 21.11 -12.29 -40.34
N PRO A 107 20.70 -11.47 -41.33
CA PRO A 107 19.99 -10.21 -41.08
C PRO A 107 18.68 -10.40 -40.29
N ASP A 108 17.99 -11.53 -40.50
CA ASP A 108 16.71 -11.84 -39.84
C ASP A 108 16.84 -12.04 -38.33
N LEU A 109 18.02 -12.52 -37.87
CA LEU A 109 18.26 -12.84 -36.47
C LEU A 109 18.95 -11.69 -35.73
N ARG A 110 19.76 -10.90 -36.43
CA ARG A 110 20.56 -9.83 -35.80
C ARG A 110 19.74 -8.64 -35.34
N GLY A 111 18.69 -8.23 -36.07
CA GLY A 111 17.91 -7.03 -35.73
C GLY A 111 18.79 -5.79 -35.50
N ASP A 112 18.49 -5.02 -34.45
CA ASP A 112 19.24 -3.80 -34.08
C ASP A 112 20.40 -4.08 -33.10
N LEU A 113 20.87 -5.33 -33.00
CA LEU A 113 22.00 -5.70 -32.13
C LEU A 113 23.36 -5.14 -32.57
N PHE A 114 23.44 -4.62 -33.80
CA PHE A 114 24.65 -4.02 -34.38
C PHE A 114 24.40 -2.55 -34.67
N THR A 115 25.36 -1.71 -34.31
CA THR A 115 25.39 -0.28 -34.64
C THR A 115 26.41 -0.02 -35.76
N SER A 116 26.25 1.10 -36.48
CA SER A 116 27.15 1.47 -37.59
C SER A 116 28.61 1.69 -37.18
N ASP A 117 28.85 1.85 -35.88
CA ASP A 117 30.14 2.19 -35.31
C ASP A 117 30.88 0.95 -34.77
N ASP A 118 30.26 -0.24 -34.83
CA ASP A 118 30.85 -1.47 -34.33
C ASP A 118 31.98 -1.96 -35.24
N THR A 119 33.22 -1.90 -34.73
CA THR A 119 34.40 -2.45 -35.39
C THR A 119 34.82 -3.77 -34.77
N LEU A 120 35.21 -4.73 -35.61
CA LEU A 120 35.65 -6.07 -35.19
C LEU A 120 37.09 -6.31 -35.63
N ASP A 121 37.91 -6.83 -34.72
CA ASP A 121 39.28 -7.21 -35.03
C ASP A 121 39.30 -8.55 -35.76
N VAL A 122 39.77 -8.53 -37.01
CA VAL A 122 39.88 -9.71 -37.87
C VAL A 122 41.28 -9.76 -38.46
N PHE A 123 41.84 -10.97 -38.60
CA PHE A 123 43.09 -11.13 -39.33
C PHE A 123 42.95 -10.60 -40.76
N SER A 124 43.89 -9.78 -41.23
CA SER A 124 43.82 -9.13 -42.54
C SER A 124 43.62 -10.15 -43.69
N GLY A 125 44.37 -11.24 -43.70
CA GLY A 125 44.24 -12.29 -44.70
C GLY A 125 42.92 -13.07 -44.63
N VAL A 126 42.24 -13.08 -43.48
CA VAL A 126 40.87 -13.59 -43.37
C VAL A 126 39.90 -12.58 -43.97
N ALA A 127 39.99 -11.30 -43.57
CA ALA A 127 39.09 -10.24 -44.03
C ALA A 127 39.12 -10.07 -45.57
N GLU A 128 40.29 -10.15 -46.22
CA GLU A 128 40.44 -10.09 -47.68
C GLU A 128 39.74 -11.24 -48.45
N ARG A 129 39.39 -12.31 -47.74
CA ARG A 129 38.93 -13.58 -48.32
C ARG A 129 37.61 -14.06 -47.72
N MET A 130 36.92 -13.19 -46.97
CA MET A 130 35.55 -13.42 -46.54
C MET A 130 34.58 -13.28 -47.73
N PRO A 131 33.40 -13.91 -47.68
CA PRO A 131 32.36 -13.72 -48.69
C PRO A 131 32.02 -12.24 -48.86
N SER A 132 31.88 -11.81 -50.12
CA SER A 132 31.51 -10.43 -50.48
C SER A 132 30.01 -10.17 -50.40
N GLU A 133 29.23 -11.23 -50.36
CA GLU A 133 27.78 -11.25 -50.25
C GLU A 133 27.32 -10.73 -48.88
N ALA A 134 26.13 -10.12 -48.81
CA ALA A 134 25.64 -9.46 -47.61
C ALA A 134 24.92 -10.38 -46.62
N SER A 135 24.42 -11.54 -47.10
CA SER A 135 23.66 -12.49 -46.28
C SER A 135 23.97 -13.94 -46.67
N VAL A 136 23.65 -14.89 -45.79
CA VAL A 136 23.76 -16.32 -46.09
C VAL A 136 22.88 -16.73 -47.27
N ASP A 137 21.68 -16.15 -47.36
CA ASP A 137 20.78 -16.40 -48.50
C ASP A 137 21.42 -15.93 -49.82
N ASP A 138 22.09 -14.78 -49.82
CA ASP A 138 22.82 -14.30 -51.01
C ASP A 138 23.99 -15.23 -51.38
N ILE A 139 24.70 -15.78 -50.39
CA ILE A 139 25.78 -16.77 -50.62
C ILE A 139 25.21 -18.04 -51.26
N ILE A 140 24.08 -18.55 -50.74
CA ILE A 140 23.40 -19.72 -51.28
C ILE A 140 22.92 -19.45 -52.70
N VAL A 141 22.28 -18.31 -52.95
CA VAL A 141 21.80 -17.90 -54.28
C VAL A 141 22.97 -17.75 -55.26
N TYR A 142 24.08 -17.14 -54.85
CA TYR A 142 25.27 -17.00 -55.67
C TYR A 142 25.86 -18.37 -56.05
N ASN A 143 25.97 -19.28 -55.08
CA ASN A 143 26.44 -20.65 -55.32
C ASN A 143 25.53 -21.40 -56.31
N LEU A 144 24.21 -21.30 -56.12
CA LEU A 144 23.21 -21.89 -57.00
C LEU A 144 23.31 -21.34 -58.42
N VAL A 145 23.43 -20.02 -58.58
CA VAL A 145 23.57 -19.39 -59.91
C VAL A 145 24.87 -19.82 -60.57
N ARG A 146 25.99 -19.81 -59.83
CA ARG A 146 27.31 -20.20 -60.36
C ARG A 146 27.36 -21.64 -60.86
N ASN A 147 26.70 -22.57 -60.17
CA ASN A 147 26.79 -24.00 -60.48
C ASN A 147 25.71 -24.48 -61.47
N TYR A 148 24.57 -23.78 -61.54
CA TYR A 148 23.39 -24.30 -62.24
C TYR A 148 22.81 -23.35 -63.31
N SER A 149 23.23 -22.08 -63.36
CA SER A 149 22.78 -21.13 -64.40
C SER A 149 23.57 -21.27 -65.70
N PRO A 150 22.96 -21.16 -66.89
CA PRO A 150 21.53 -20.91 -67.18
C PRO A 150 20.73 -22.21 -67.42
N HIS A 151 21.19 -23.36 -66.93
CA HIS A 151 20.76 -24.68 -67.42
C HIS A 151 19.44 -25.21 -66.82
N LEU A 152 18.78 -24.47 -65.93
CA LEU A 152 17.44 -24.81 -65.40
C LEU A 152 16.35 -23.85 -65.88
N SER A 153 15.27 -24.41 -66.44
CA SER A 153 14.04 -23.70 -66.80
C SER A 153 13.05 -23.63 -65.62
N PRO A 154 12.26 -22.55 -65.44
CA PRO A 154 12.23 -21.33 -66.26
C PRO A 154 13.32 -20.30 -65.90
N ASN A 155 13.84 -20.34 -64.66
CA ASN A 155 14.98 -19.54 -64.17
C ASN A 155 15.59 -20.27 -62.96
N THR A 156 16.91 -20.23 -62.76
CA THR A 156 17.59 -20.86 -61.61
C THR A 156 17.08 -20.37 -60.25
N ALA A 157 16.53 -19.15 -60.18
CA ALA A 157 15.94 -18.62 -58.95
C ALA A 157 14.55 -19.23 -58.63
N SER A 158 13.81 -19.70 -59.63
CA SER A 158 12.40 -20.11 -59.47
C SER A 158 12.12 -21.55 -59.87
N ALA A 159 13.14 -22.32 -60.25
CA ALA A 159 12.98 -23.72 -60.59
C ALA A 159 12.67 -24.51 -59.31
N PRO A 160 11.65 -25.41 -59.30
CA PRO A 160 11.30 -26.16 -58.10
C PRO A 160 12.49 -26.89 -57.42
N PRO A 161 13.42 -27.53 -58.16
CA PRO A 161 14.59 -28.18 -57.56
C PRO A 161 15.56 -27.21 -56.87
N THR A 162 15.75 -26.00 -57.41
CA THR A 162 16.66 -25.02 -56.82
C THR A 162 16.03 -24.34 -55.60
N VAL A 163 14.70 -24.18 -55.58
CA VAL A 163 13.96 -23.69 -54.40
C VAL A 163 14.02 -24.71 -53.26
N GLU A 164 13.87 -26.00 -53.55
CA GLU A 164 14.01 -27.06 -52.55
C GLU A 164 15.45 -27.14 -52.01
N LEU A 165 16.45 -27.07 -52.90
CA LEU A 165 17.86 -27.08 -52.51
C LEU A 165 18.23 -25.83 -51.70
N HIS A 166 17.72 -24.65 -52.09
CA HIS A 166 17.86 -23.42 -51.31
C HIS A 166 17.31 -23.61 -49.90
N ARG A 167 16.10 -24.18 -49.76
CA ARG A 167 15.50 -24.44 -48.44
C ARG A 167 16.35 -25.38 -47.59
N ILE A 168 16.87 -26.46 -48.17
CA ILE A 168 17.75 -27.42 -47.47
C ILE A 168 19.04 -26.74 -47.03
N MET A 169 19.67 -25.96 -47.90
CA MET A 169 20.88 -25.21 -47.58
C MET A 169 20.62 -24.14 -46.51
N SER A 170 19.47 -23.46 -46.56
CA SER A 170 19.05 -22.49 -45.55
C SER A 170 18.90 -23.17 -44.19
N MET A 171 18.22 -24.33 -44.13
CA MET A 171 18.10 -25.13 -42.90
C MET A 171 19.48 -25.55 -42.38
N ALA A 172 20.35 -26.07 -43.24
CA ALA A 172 21.70 -26.47 -42.86
C ALA A 172 22.54 -25.30 -42.32
N ALA A 173 22.39 -24.11 -42.89
CA ALA A 173 23.07 -22.91 -42.39
C ALA A 173 22.54 -22.46 -41.02
N HIS A 174 21.23 -22.56 -40.77
CA HIS A 174 20.64 -22.24 -39.47
C HIS A 174 21.00 -23.28 -38.40
N ASP A 175 20.99 -24.58 -38.74
CA ASP A 175 21.40 -25.66 -37.84
C ASP A 175 22.90 -25.56 -37.46
N MET A 176 23.72 -25.14 -38.42
CA MET A 176 25.13 -24.84 -38.18
C MET A 176 25.29 -23.67 -37.22
N LEU A 177 24.58 -22.55 -37.43
CA LEU A 177 24.62 -21.40 -36.54
C LEU A 177 24.14 -21.77 -35.13
N GLU A 178 23.04 -22.52 -35.01
CA GLU A 178 22.56 -23.01 -33.71
C GLU A 178 23.63 -23.85 -33.00
N SER A 179 24.22 -24.81 -33.70
CA SER A 179 25.26 -25.69 -33.16
C SER A 179 26.52 -24.92 -32.77
N TYR A 180 26.89 -23.90 -33.55
CA TYR A 180 28.02 -23.02 -33.29
C TYR A 180 27.78 -22.18 -32.03
N LEU A 181 26.63 -21.48 -31.94
CA LEU A 181 26.28 -20.64 -30.79
C LEU A 181 26.10 -21.46 -29.52
N ARG A 182 25.51 -22.66 -29.61
CA ARG A 182 25.42 -23.61 -28.49
C ARG A 182 26.81 -23.99 -27.96
N LYS A 183 27.78 -24.27 -28.84
CA LYS A 183 29.15 -24.56 -28.42
C LYS A 183 29.83 -23.33 -27.80
N CYS A 184 29.61 -22.14 -28.35
CA CYS A 184 30.10 -20.89 -27.77
C CYS A 184 29.55 -20.69 -26.35
N TRP A 185 28.24 -20.91 -26.17
CA TRP A 185 27.56 -20.83 -24.88
C TRP A 185 28.12 -21.86 -23.88
N ILE A 186 28.21 -23.14 -24.26
CA ILE A 186 28.78 -24.21 -23.40
C ILE A 186 30.23 -23.88 -23.00
N ARG A 187 31.06 -23.45 -23.95
CA ARG A 187 32.46 -23.06 -23.70
C ARG A 187 32.53 -21.94 -22.66
N ARG A 188 31.63 -20.96 -22.77
CA ARG A 188 31.51 -19.85 -21.81
C ARG A 188 31.05 -20.30 -20.43
N CYS A 189 30.07 -21.20 -20.32
CA CYS A 189 29.61 -21.71 -19.02
C CYS A 189 30.71 -22.43 -18.24
N VAL A 190 31.68 -23.03 -18.93
CA VAL A 190 32.82 -23.74 -18.32
C VAL A 190 34.01 -22.81 -18.03
N ASP A 191 34.11 -21.66 -18.70
CA ASP A 191 35.23 -20.72 -18.51
C ASP A 191 35.04 -19.85 -17.25
N PRO A 192 35.90 -19.98 -16.22
CA PRO A 192 35.81 -19.17 -15.01
C PRO A 192 36.10 -17.67 -15.24
N LYS A 193 36.72 -17.30 -16.37
CA LYS A 193 36.99 -15.89 -16.72
C LYS A 193 35.80 -15.22 -17.41
N ALA A 194 34.81 -15.98 -17.86
CA ALA A 194 33.64 -15.47 -18.55
C ALA A 194 32.60 -14.94 -17.55
N VAL A 195 32.80 -13.69 -17.13
CA VAL A 195 31.87 -12.92 -16.27
C VAL A 195 30.95 -12.08 -17.17
N PRO A 196 29.69 -11.79 -16.76
CA PRO A 196 28.86 -10.79 -17.43
C PRO A 196 29.63 -9.49 -17.72
N GLY A 197 29.52 -8.97 -18.94
CA GLY A 197 30.20 -7.77 -19.42
C GLY A 197 31.67 -7.95 -19.81
N SER A 198 32.24 -9.16 -19.71
CA SER A 198 33.64 -9.40 -20.05
C SER A 198 33.94 -9.40 -21.55
N HIS A 199 32.94 -9.67 -22.40
CA HIS A 199 33.10 -9.67 -23.85
C HIS A 199 31.86 -9.11 -24.57
N PRO A 200 32.00 -8.14 -25.49
CA PRO A 200 30.88 -7.48 -26.16
C PRO A 200 30.06 -8.41 -27.08
N ALA A 201 30.61 -9.56 -27.47
CA ALA A 201 29.87 -10.56 -28.23
C ALA A 201 28.83 -11.35 -27.41
N TYR A 202 28.93 -11.37 -26.08
CA TYR A 202 28.06 -12.20 -25.24
C TYR A 202 26.57 -11.83 -25.33
N PRO A 203 26.19 -10.54 -25.26
CA PRO A 203 24.79 -10.16 -25.44
C PRO A 203 24.21 -10.57 -26.79
N VAL A 204 25.02 -10.44 -27.84
CA VAL A 204 24.62 -10.75 -29.22
C VAL A 204 24.43 -12.26 -29.38
N VAL A 205 25.37 -13.06 -28.88
CA VAL A 205 25.31 -14.53 -28.92
C VAL A 205 24.09 -15.05 -28.17
N ASP A 206 23.86 -14.58 -26.94
CA ASP A 206 22.75 -15.07 -26.11
C ASP A 206 21.40 -14.66 -26.70
N THR A 207 21.28 -13.43 -27.18
CA THR A 207 20.03 -12.95 -27.78
C THR A 207 19.70 -13.69 -29.07
N VAL A 208 20.68 -13.89 -29.95
CA VAL A 208 20.48 -14.63 -31.22
C VAL A 208 20.24 -16.11 -30.96
N TYR A 209 20.98 -16.71 -30.04
CA TYR A 209 20.76 -18.11 -29.66
C TYR A 209 19.36 -18.30 -29.07
N ALA A 210 18.90 -17.39 -28.21
CA ALA A 210 17.56 -17.42 -27.65
C ALA A 210 16.47 -17.23 -28.73
N LYS A 211 16.68 -16.33 -29.71
CA LYS A 211 15.78 -16.18 -30.89
C LYS A 211 15.66 -17.50 -31.66
N ILE A 212 16.78 -18.19 -31.92
CA ILE A 212 16.77 -19.49 -32.63
C ILE A 212 16.03 -20.56 -31.82
N LEU A 213 16.30 -20.66 -30.51
CA LEU A 213 15.60 -21.62 -29.63
C LEU A 213 14.09 -21.34 -29.58
N ALA A 214 13.69 -20.06 -29.63
CA ALA A 214 12.29 -19.67 -29.68
C ALA A 214 11.61 -20.11 -30.98
N VAL A 215 12.25 -19.85 -32.13
CA VAL A 215 11.75 -20.28 -33.45
C VAL A 215 11.65 -21.81 -33.55
N ASN A 216 12.64 -22.53 -33.01
CA ASN A 216 12.71 -23.99 -33.05
C ASN A 216 11.86 -24.68 -31.97
N ALA A 217 11.07 -23.93 -31.18
CA ALA A 217 10.22 -24.43 -30.10
C ALA A 217 10.94 -25.27 -29.03
N LYS A 218 12.23 -25.01 -28.78
CA LYS A 218 13.04 -25.72 -27.77
C LYS A 218 12.88 -25.08 -26.38
N THR A 219 11.69 -25.22 -25.79
CA THR A 219 11.28 -24.52 -24.56
C THR A 219 12.15 -24.85 -23.33
N SER A 220 12.65 -26.09 -23.20
CA SER A 220 13.50 -26.49 -22.08
C SER A 220 14.88 -25.85 -22.12
N GLU A 221 15.51 -25.81 -23.29
CA GLU A 221 16.83 -25.19 -23.49
C GLU A 221 16.73 -23.67 -23.38
N LEU A 222 15.64 -23.08 -23.88
CA LEU A 222 15.37 -21.64 -23.74
C LEU A 222 15.19 -21.25 -22.27
N ALA A 223 14.43 -22.04 -21.50
CA ALA A 223 14.27 -21.79 -20.06
C ALA A 223 15.62 -21.89 -19.31
N ALA A 224 16.45 -22.89 -19.64
CA ALA A 224 17.77 -23.04 -19.05
C ALA A 224 18.69 -21.84 -19.37
N LEU A 225 18.64 -21.32 -20.61
CA LEU A 225 19.40 -20.15 -21.03
C LEU A 225 18.98 -18.88 -20.27
N ILE A 226 17.66 -18.66 -20.11
CA ILE A 226 17.12 -17.47 -19.43
C ILE A 226 17.38 -17.51 -17.91
N GLN A 227 17.29 -18.71 -17.31
CA GLN A 227 17.54 -18.91 -15.88
C GLN A 227 19.02 -18.80 -15.50
N ASP A 228 19.95 -19.02 -16.44
CA ASP A 228 21.38 -18.85 -16.18
C ASP A 228 21.72 -17.36 -15.93
N GLU A 229 22.24 -17.09 -14.74
CA GLU A 229 22.64 -15.75 -14.27
C GLU A 229 23.71 -15.11 -15.17
N ARG A 230 24.47 -15.92 -15.92
CA ARG A 230 25.56 -15.46 -16.79
C ARG A 230 25.09 -15.01 -18.17
N SER A 231 23.87 -15.37 -18.58
CA SER A 231 23.36 -15.05 -19.91
C SER A 231 22.96 -13.58 -20.01
N GLU A 232 23.36 -12.87 -21.05
CA GLU A 232 23.03 -11.45 -21.25
C GLU A 232 22.04 -11.33 -22.40
N ILE A 233 20.74 -11.34 -22.10
CA ILE A 233 19.71 -11.28 -23.14
C ILE A 233 19.20 -9.86 -23.27
N VAL A 234 19.16 -9.34 -24.50
CA VAL A 234 18.58 -8.03 -24.81
C VAL A 234 17.06 -8.19 -24.95
N ALA A 235 16.33 -7.77 -23.91
CA ALA A 235 14.88 -7.94 -23.79
C ALA A 235 14.08 -7.36 -24.96
N THR A 236 14.47 -6.18 -25.46
CA THR A 236 13.76 -5.46 -26.53
C THR A 236 13.74 -6.22 -27.85
N GLU A 237 14.81 -6.97 -28.12
CA GLU A 237 15.00 -7.71 -29.37
C GLU A 237 14.32 -9.07 -29.36
N ILE A 238 14.26 -9.73 -28.21
CA ILE A 238 13.70 -11.08 -28.07
C ILE A 238 12.18 -11.06 -27.83
N GLU A 239 11.65 -10.01 -27.19
CA GLU A 239 10.23 -9.81 -26.91
C GLU A 239 9.30 -10.07 -28.11
N PRO A 240 9.50 -9.46 -29.30
CA PRO A 240 8.61 -9.68 -30.45
C PRO A 240 8.62 -11.14 -30.92
N VAL A 241 9.78 -11.80 -30.88
CA VAL A 241 9.95 -13.19 -31.31
C VAL A 241 9.23 -14.14 -30.35
N LEU A 242 9.35 -13.93 -29.04
CA LEU A 242 8.64 -14.74 -28.04
C LEU A 242 7.12 -14.59 -28.13
N ILE A 243 6.63 -13.38 -28.42
CA ILE A 243 5.19 -13.13 -28.62
C ILE A 243 4.71 -13.82 -29.90
N GLN A 244 5.44 -13.70 -31.01
CA GLN A 244 5.08 -14.33 -32.29
C GLN A 244 4.99 -15.86 -32.17
N HIS A 245 5.91 -16.47 -31.43
CA HIS A 245 5.95 -17.93 -31.21
C HIS A 245 5.15 -18.39 -29.99
N SER A 246 4.37 -17.52 -29.34
CA SER A 246 3.51 -17.83 -28.18
C SER A 246 4.26 -18.44 -26.98
N GLN A 247 5.51 -18.03 -26.74
CA GLN A 247 6.34 -18.53 -25.63
C GLN A 247 6.30 -17.59 -24.42
N PHE A 248 5.15 -17.53 -23.76
CA PHE A 248 4.88 -16.58 -22.66
C PHE A 248 5.54 -16.98 -21.32
N ASP A 249 5.85 -18.25 -21.10
CA ASP A 249 6.56 -18.74 -19.91
C ASP A 249 8.02 -18.21 -19.87
N ALA A 250 8.69 -18.27 -21.02
CA ALA A 250 10.03 -17.71 -21.20
C ALA A 250 10.02 -16.18 -21.01
N LEU A 251 9.00 -15.50 -21.56
CA LEU A 251 8.82 -14.06 -21.41
C LEU A 251 8.59 -13.64 -19.96
N THR A 252 7.79 -14.41 -19.21
CA THR A 252 7.55 -14.18 -17.77
C THR A 252 8.86 -14.26 -16.99
N THR A 253 9.65 -15.31 -17.23
CA THR A 253 10.94 -15.51 -16.56
C THR A 253 11.91 -14.36 -16.89
N LEU A 254 11.92 -13.92 -18.15
CA LEU A 254 12.74 -12.81 -18.61
C LEU A 254 12.37 -11.49 -17.91
N TYR A 255 11.09 -11.12 -17.88
CA TYR A 255 10.65 -9.89 -17.20
C TYR A 255 10.88 -9.91 -15.69
N GLN A 256 10.72 -11.07 -15.04
CA GLN A 256 11.06 -11.23 -13.63
C GLN A 256 12.54 -10.96 -13.36
N ARG A 257 13.41 -11.42 -14.26
CA ARG A 257 14.87 -11.22 -14.15
C ARG A 257 15.30 -9.78 -14.39
N HIS A 258 14.73 -9.11 -15.40
CA HIS A 258 15.02 -7.71 -15.68
C HIS A 258 14.38 -6.74 -14.68
N GLY A 259 13.39 -7.20 -13.90
CA GLY A 259 12.68 -6.37 -12.92
C GLY A 259 11.68 -5.40 -13.54
N ASP A 260 11.28 -5.62 -14.80
CA ASP A 260 10.34 -4.78 -15.54
C ASP A 260 8.89 -5.02 -15.09
N ALA A 261 8.54 -4.47 -13.93
CA ALA A 261 7.25 -4.70 -13.29
C ALA A 261 6.04 -4.26 -14.14
N ARG A 262 6.17 -3.20 -14.95
CA ARG A 262 5.07 -2.70 -15.79
C ARG A 262 4.70 -3.70 -16.88
N LYS A 263 5.69 -4.16 -17.65
CA LYS A 263 5.51 -5.16 -18.71
C LYS A 263 5.02 -6.50 -18.13
N LEU A 264 5.50 -6.87 -16.94
CA LEU A 264 5.06 -8.07 -16.26
C LEU A 264 3.58 -8.00 -15.84
N LEU A 265 3.10 -6.84 -15.37
CA LEU A 265 1.69 -6.63 -15.05
C LEU A 265 0.80 -6.65 -16.30
N GLU A 266 1.25 -6.06 -17.41
CA GLU A 266 0.56 -6.14 -18.71
C GLU A 266 0.51 -7.59 -19.24
N LEU A 267 1.58 -8.36 -19.05
CA LEU A 267 1.60 -9.78 -19.40
C LEU A 267 0.57 -10.54 -18.56
N TYR A 268 0.56 -10.33 -17.24
CA TYR A 268 -0.39 -10.98 -16.33
C TYR A 268 -1.83 -10.57 -16.58
N SER A 269 -2.08 -9.33 -17.01
CA SER A 269 -3.43 -8.90 -17.40
C SER A 269 -3.92 -9.63 -18.64
N LYS A 270 -3.06 -9.81 -19.64
CA LYS A 270 -3.38 -10.55 -20.88
C LYS A 270 -3.55 -12.05 -20.62
N VAL A 271 -2.80 -12.62 -19.68
CA VAL A 271 -3.03 -14.00 -19.20
C VAL A 271 -4.38 -14.09 -18.47
N ALA A 272 -4.70 -13.12 -17.61
CA ALA A 272 -5.99 -13.06 -16.90
C ALA A 272 -7.19 -12.87 -17.84
N ASP A 273 -7.00 -12.17 -18.96
CA ASP A 273 -8.00 -11.99 -20.02
C ASP A 273 -8.13 -13.21 -20.95
N GLY A 274 -7.28 -14.22 -20.77
CA GLY A 274 -7.28 -15.46 -21.55
C GLY A 274 -6.67 -15.32 -22.95
N GLU A 275 -6.06 -14.18 -23.28
CA GLU A 275 -5.35 -13.96 -24.54
C GLU A 275 -4.05 -14.77 -24.59
N TYR A 276 -3.41 -14.98 -23.44
CA TYR A 276 -2.19 -15.77 -23.29
C TYR A 276 -2.42 -16.99 -22.40
N GLN A 277 -1.90 -18.13 -22.82
CA GLN A 277 -1.90 -19.37 -22.04
C GLN A 277 -0.48 -19.65 -21.57
N THR A 278 -0.30 -19.76 -20.26
CA THR A 278 0.97 -20.07 -19.59
C THR A 278 0.75 -21.23 -18.63
N ASP A 279 1.59 -22.26 -18.67
CA ASP A 279 1.51 -23.39 -17.73
C ASP A 279 2.05 -23.01 -16.34
N GLN A 280 2.87 -21.96 -16.25
CA GLN A 280 3.51 -21.53 -15.01
C GLN A 280 2.58 -20.73 -14.09
N ILE A 281 1.59 -20.01 -14.62
CA ILE A 281 0.75 -19.09 -13.85
C ILE A 281 -0.64 -19.70 -13.68
N ARG A 282 -0.89 -20.30 -12.51
CA ARG A 282 -2.21 -20.87 -12.16
C ARG A 282 -3.21 -19.82 -11.67
N ASP A 283 -2.75 -18.81 -10.93
CA ASP A 283 -3.57 -17.66 -10.50
C ASP A 283 -2.84 -16.34 -10.89
N PRO A 284 -3.21 -15.75 -12.04
CA PRO A 284 -2.66 -14.47 -12.49
C PRO A 284 -2.96 -13.31 -11.54
N LEU A 285 -4.11 -13.34 -10.83
CA LEU A 285 -4.54 -12.26 -9.95
C LEU A 285 -3.72 -12.24 -8.66
N GLU A 286 -3.39 -13.40 -8.10
CA GLU A 286 -2.47 -13.49 -6.95
C GLU A 286 -1.06 -12.99 -7.35
N SER A 287 -0.60 -13.36 -8.54
CA SER A 287 0.70 -12.92 -9.07
C SER A 287 0.75 -11.39 -9.26
N ILE A 288 -0.34 -10.76 -9.71
CA ILE A 288 -0.47 -9.30 -9.76
C ILE A 288 -0.42 -8.70 -8.34
N THR A 289 -1.15 -9.27 -7.37
CA THR A 289 -1.19 -8.71 -6.01
C THR A 289 0.16 -8.77 -5.30
N THR A 290 0.92 -9.85 -5.51
CA THR A 290 2.25 -10.04 -4.91
C THR A 290 3.28 -9.11 -5.53
N LEU A 291 3.25 -8.91 -6.85
CA LEU A 291 4.12 -7.94 -7.53
C LEU A 291 3.83 -6.49 -7.11
N LEU A 292 2.55 -6.10 -7.03
CA LEU A 292 2.18 -4.75 -6.59
C LEU A 292 2.58 -4.49 -5.14
N ALA A 293 2.44 -5.49 -4.27
CA ALA A 293 2.90 -5.40 -2.88
C ALA A 293 4.44 -5.25 -2.78
N ALA A 294 5.20 -5.86 -3.69
CA ALA A 294 6.66 -5.77 -3.74
C ALA A 294 7.17 -4.41 -4.24
N GLN A 295 6.55 -3.86 -5.30
CA GLN A 295 7.01 -2.64 -5.97
C GLN A 295 6.76 -1.34 -5.17
N LYS A 296 5.77 -1.33 -4.27
CA LYS A 296 5.39 -0.16 -3.46
C LYS A 296 5.08 1.11 -4.27
N ASP A 297 4.90 1.01 -5.60
CA ASP A 297 4.47 2.12 -6.45
C ASP A 297 2.96 2.32 -6.32
N ARG A 298 2.60 3.47 -5.74
CA ARG A 298 1.23 3.84 -5.42
C ARG A 298 0.38 4.10 -6.66
N ALA A 299 0.92 4.79 -7.66
CA ALA A 299 0.16 5.15 -8.85
C ALA A 299 -0.16 3.88 -9.66
N LEU A 300 0.82 3.00 -9.77
CA LEU A 300 0.66 1.69 -10.40
C LEU A 300 -0.35 0.82 -9.64
N THR A 301 -0.28 0.78 -8.31
CA THR A 301 -1.24 0.02 -7.49
C THR A 301 -2.67 0.54 -7.66
N GLN A 302 -2.87 1.86 -7.72
CA GLN A 302 -4.20 2.44 -7.95
C GLN A 302 -4.77 2.06 -9.31
N GLN A 303 -3.98 2.20 -10.39
CA GLN A 303 -4.42 1.86 -11.75
C GLN A 303 -4.81 0.38 -11.85
N TRP A 304 -3.96 -0.51 -11.35
CA TRP A 304 -4.21 -1.95 -11.42
C TRP A 304 -5.29 -2.42 -10.45
N ALA A 305 -5.44 -1.77 -9.29
CA ALA A 305 -6.55 -2.04 -8.40
C ALA A 305 -7.90 -1.68 -9.01
N LEU A 306 -8.01 -0.55 -9.72
CA LEU A 306 -9.22 -0.18 -10.46
C LEU A 306 -9.55 -1.19 -11.57
N TRP A 307 -8.53 -1.68 -12.28
CA TRP A 307 -8.69 -2.75 -13.27
C TRP A 307 -9.16 -4.07 -12.62
N MET A 308 -8.64 -4.40 -11.43
CA MET A 308 -9.06 -5.59 -10.68
C MET A 308 -10.47 -5.48 -10.11
N ILE A 309 -10.92 -4.31 -9.62
CA ILE A 309 -12.26 -4.12 -9.05
C ILE A 309 -13.37 -4.49 -10.06
N LYS A 310 -13.13 -4.27 -11.36
CA LYS A 310 -14.07 -4.64 -12.42
C LYS A 310 -14.27 -6.16 -12.55
N ARG A 311 -13.32 -6.97 -12.09
CA ARG A 311 -13.32 -8.45 -12.19
C ARG A 311 -13.56 -9.11 -10.84
N ASP A 312 -12.72 -8.77 -9.86
CA ASP A 312 -12.79 -9.25 -8.48
C ASP A 312 -12.75 -8.04 -7.52
N PRO A 313 -13.93 -7.61 -7.01
CA PRO A 313 -14.02 -6.45 -6.13
C PRO A 313 -13.29 -6.69 -4.80
N GLU A 314 -13.26 -7.92 -4.27
CA GLU A 314 -12.66 -8.19 -2.97
C GLU A 314 -11.13 -8.09 -3.02
N ARG A 315 -10.50 -8.66 -4.06
CA ARG A 315 -9.04 -8.61 -4.22
C ARG A 315 -8.56 -7.21 -4.59
N GLY A 316 -9.28 -6.52 -5.48
CA GLY A 316 -8.97 -5.14 -5.85
C GLY A 316 -9.07 -4.18 -4.65
N LEU A 317 -10.08 -4.36 -3.80
CA LEU A 317 -10.21 -3.58 -2.56
C LEU A 317 -9.13 -3.89 -1.55
N LYS A 318 -8.70 -5.15 -1.37
CA LYS A 318 -7.58 -5.50 -0.47
C LYS A 318 -6.28 -4.77 -0.84
N LEU A 319 -6.07 -4.47 -2.12
CA LEU A 319 -4.91 -3.71 -2.58
C LEU A 319 -5.03 -2.20 -2.28
N LEU A 320 -6.24 -1.63 -2.38
CA LEU A 320 -6.49 -0.24 -2.01
C LEU A 320 -6.59 -0.02 -0.50
N MET A 321 -6.93 -1.08 0.26
CA MET A 321 -7.13 -1.09 1.71
C MET A 321 -6.04 -1.92 2.40
N PRO A 322 -4.79 -1.42 2.50
CA PRO A 322 -3.75 -2.13 3.21
C PRO A 322 -4.14 -2.34 4.68
N ALA A 323 -3.99 -3.59 5.16
CA ALA A 323 -4.40 -4.03 6.50
C ALA A 323 -3.71 -3.26 7.65
N ARG A 324 -2.56 -2.65 7.38
CA ARG A 324 -1.86 -1.72 8.27
C ARG A 324 -1.58 -0.44 7.51
N ASP A 325 -2.43 0.56 7.70
CA ASP A 325 -2.12 1.90 7.23
C ASP A 325 -1.01 2.44 8.13
N THR A 326 0.24 2.45 7.64
CA THR A 326 1.32 3.15 8.31
C THR A 326 0.94 4.62 8.25
N GLY A 327 0.54 5.23 9.38
CA GLY A 327 -0.02 6.59 9.49
C GLY A 327 0.88 7.75 9.01
N LYS A 328 1.79 7.50 8.06
CA LYS A 328 2.64 8.45 7.35
C LYS A 328 1.94 9.10 6.15
N ARG A 329 0.75 8.64 5.74
CA ARG A 329 0.04 9.23 4.59
C ARG A 329 -0.64 10.53 5.02
N ARG A 330 -0.17 11.66 4.49
CA ARG A 330 -0.85 12.96 4.58
C ARG A 330 -2.24 12.84 3.95
N GLU A 331 -3.28 13.24 4.69
CA GLU A 331 -4.65 13.26 4.18
C GLU A 331 -4.71 14.17 2.95
N LYS A 332 -5.19 13.62 1.84
CA LYS A 332 -5.47 14.36 0.61
C LYS A 332 -6.91 14.07 0.22
N PRO A 333 -7.88 14.81 0.79
CA PRO A 333 -9.30 14.50 0.65
C PRO A 333 -9.77 14.53 -0.80
N GLU A 334 -9.21 15.40 -1.65
CA GLU A 334 -9.55 15.49 -3.08
C GLU A 334 -9.14 14.25 -3.87
N GLU A 335 -7.92 13.74 -3.67
CA GLU A 335 -7.46 12.50 -4.33
C GLU A 335 -8.25 11.28 -3.85
N ASP A 336 -8.60 11.23 -2.55
CA ASP A 336 -9.39 10.15 -1.98
C ASP A 336 -10.86 10.19 -2.48
N LEU A 337 -11.43 11.38 -2.70
CA LEU A 337 -12.75 11.56 -3.32
C LEU A 337 -12.75 11.16 -4.80
N ALA A 338 -11.76 11.60 -5.58
CA ALA A 338 -11.63 11.23 -6.99
C ALA A 338 -11.44 9.71 -7.16
N LEU A 339 -10.64 9.09 -6.30
CA LEU A 339 -10.48 7.63 -6.29
C LEU A 339 -11.78 6.93 -5.90
N LEU A 340 -12.51 7.45 -4.91
CA LEU A 340 -13.80 6.91 -4.54
C LEU A 340 -14.79 6.96 -5.70
N GLU A 341 -14.83 8.04 -6.47
CA GLU A 341 -15.67 8.16 -7.66
C GLU A 341 -15.32 7.09 -8.71
N GLN A 342 -14.02 6.92 -8.99
CA GLN A 342 -13.55 5.87 -9.92
C GLN A 342 -13.88 4.45 -9.43
N VAL A 343 -13.78 4.19 -8.12
CA VAL A 343 -14.15 2.89 -7.53
C VAL A 343 -15.66 2.67 -7.59
N THR A 344 -16.47 3.70 -7.30
CA THR A 344 -17.93 3.62 -7.38
C THR A 344 -18.43 3.39 -8.80
N GLU A 345 -17.76 3.97 -9.80
CA GLU A 345 -18.05 3.74 -11.22
C GLU A 345 -17.75 2.30 -11.63
N ALA A 346 -16.66 1.71 -11.10
CA ALA A 346 -16.31 0.32 -11.35
C ALA A 346 -17.24 -0.66 -10.63
N SER A 347 -17.59 -0.42 -9.36
CA SER A 347 -18.55 -1.21 -8.60
C SER A 347 -19.14 -0.40 -7.44
N LYS A 348 -20.48 -0.33 -7.36
CA LYS A 348 -21.21 0.37 -6.30
C LYS A 348 -20.90 -0.21 -4.91
N GLU A 349 -20.86 -1.53 -4.79
CA GLU A 349 -20.59 -2.22 -3.52
C GLU A 349 -19.15 -1.98 -3.06
N ALA A 350 -18.19 -2.00 -4.01
CA ALA A 350 -16.80 -1.71 -3.70
C ALA A 350 -16.61 -0.26 -3.27
N GLY A 351 -17.35 0.67 -3.88
CA GLY A 351 -17.37 2.07 -3.48
C GLY A 351 -17.86 2.28 -2.05
N GLN A 352 -18.92 1.57 -1.63
CA GLN A 352 -19.42 1.63 -0.26
C GLN A 352 -18.39 1.11 0.76
N LEU A 353 -17.76 -0.04 0.48
CA LEU A 353 -16.73 -0.61 1.35
C LEU A 353 -15.49 0.28 1.44
N PHE A 354 -15.10 0.89 0.31
CA PHE A 354 -13.99 1.84 0.29
C PHE A 354 -14.31 3.12 1.07
N LEU A 355 -15.56 3.63 0.99
CA LEU A 355 -16.04 4.76 1.79
C LEU A 355 -16.01 4.44 3.29
N GLU A 356 -16.51 3.27 3.69
CA GLU A 356 -16.43 2.79 5.08
C GLU A 356 -14.97 2.72 5.55
N TYR A 357 -14.04 2.24 4.72
CA TYR A 357 -12.62 2.21 5.03
C TYR A 357 -12.00 3.62 5.21
N LEU A 358 -12.29 4.55 4.29
CA LEU A 358 -11.78 5.93 4.35
C LEU A 358 -12.25 6.67 5.61
N VAL A 359 -13.49 6.46 6.03
CA VAL A 359 -14.07 7.14 7.19
C VAL A 359 -13.68 6.43 8.50
N LEU A 360 -13.87 5.11 8.59
CA LEU A 360 -13.78 4.38 9.86
C LEU A 360 -12.35 3.93 10.20
N GLN A 361 -11.56 3.54 9.19
CA GLN A 361 -10.20 3.02 9.40
C GLN A 361 -9.13 4.09 9.20
N ARG A 362 -9.23 4.89 8.12
CA ARG A 362 -8.29 5.98 7.84
C ARG A 362 -8.56 7.26 8.62
N ARG A 363 -9.74 7.41 9.23
CA ARG A 363 -10.13 8.56 10.07
C ARG A 363 -10.06 9.90 9.33
N SER A 364 -10.44 9.91 8.05
CA SER A 364 -10.44 11.14 7.26
C SER A 364 -11.29 12.22 7.94
N SER A 365 -10.74 13.43 8.08
CA SER A 365 -11.47 14.56 8.70
C SER A 365 -12.40 15.29 7.71
N SER A 366 -12.64 14.72 6.54
CA SER A 366 -13.41 15.36 5.46
C SER A 366 -14.90 15.33 5.76
N ARG A 367 -15.51 16.51 5.89
CA ARG A 367 -16.96 16.68 6.08
C ARG A 367 -17.76 16.04 4.93
N GLU A 368 -17.22 16.09 3.71
CA GLU A 368 -17.90 15.54 2.53
C GLU A 368 -17.94 14.01 2.55
N LEU A 369 -16.84 13.33 2.92
CA LEU A 369 -16.81 11.86 3.04
C LEU A 369 -17.77 11.36 4.13
N HIS A 370 -17.79 12.04 5.28
CA HIS A 370 -18.72 11.73 6.36
C HIS A 370 -20.18 11.97 5.97
N SER A 371 -20.47 13.06 5.23
CA SER A 371 -21.82 13.35 4.72
C SER A 371 -22.26 12.33 3.65
N ARG A 372 -21.37 11.92 2.73
CA ARG A 372 -21.64 10.86 1.75
C ARG A 372 -21.95 9.54 2.46
N LEU A 373 -21.19 9.17 3.50
CA LEU A 373 -21.44 7.94 4.26
C LEU A 373 -22.76 8.00 5.04
N ALA A 374 -23.07 9.14 5.67
CA ALA A 374 -24.37 9.35 6.33
C ALA A 374 -25.53 9.15 5.35
N ASN A 375 -25.43 9.75 4.16
CA ASN A 375 -26.46 9.63 3.13
C ASN A 375 -26.62 8.19 2.64
N VAL A 376 -25.52 7.46 2.40
CA VAL A 376 -25.58 6.03 2.00
C VAL A 376 -26.25 5.18 3.08
N LEU A 377 -25.95 5.41 4.36
CA LEU A 377 -26.57 4.67 5.45
C LEU A 377 -28.07 4.98 5.57
N VAL A 378 -28.47 6.24 5.33
CA VAL A 378 -29.87 6.66 5.30
C VAL A 378 -30.59 6.09 4.07
N ASP A 379 -29.95 6.04 2.92
CA ASP A 379 -30.49 5.40 1.72
C ASP A 379 -30.76 3.92 1.97
N ASN A 380 -29.77 3.20 2.53
CA ASN A 380 -29.93 1.79 2.89
C ASN A 380 -31.07 1.57 3.91
N LEU A 381 -31.25 2.50 4.86
CA LEU A 381 -32.36 2.48 5.82
C LEU A 381 -33.72 2.67 5.15
N LEU A 382 -33.84 3.66 4.26
CA LEU A 382 -35.07 3.96 3.52
C LEU A 382 -35.42 2.82 2.55
N ASP A 383 -34.43 2.28 1.85
CA ASP A 383 -34.60 1.12 0.96
C ASP A 383 -35.02 -0.13 1.75
N SER A 384 -34.41 -0.37 2.92
CA SER A 384 -34.79 -1.45 3.83
C SER A 384 -36.23 -1.29 4.34
N ALA A 385 -36.67 -0.07 4.62
CA ALA A 385 -38.05 0.21 5.02
C ALA A 385 -39.05 0.16 3.85
N GLY A 386 -38.58 0.34 2.62
CA GLY A 386 -39.37 0.16 1.40
C GLY A 386 -39.75 -1.31 1.15
N ASP A 387 -38.94 -2.26 1.60
CA ASP A 387 -39.29 -3.68 1.55
C ASP A 387 -40.39 -4.03 2.57
N ALA A 388 -41.53 -4.52 2.07
CA ALA A 388 -42.70 -4.85 2.88
C ALA A 388 -42.43 -5.92 3.94
N SER A 389 -41.49 -6.85 3.70
CA SER A 389 -41.16 -7.91 4.64
C SER A 389 -40.38 -7.36 5.85
N THR A 390 -39.37 -6.54 5.56
CA THR A 390 -38.52 -5.88 6.54
C THR A 390 -39.32 -4.86 7.35
N LEU A 391 -40.17 -4.06 6.69
CA LEU A 391 -41.06 -3.10 7.35
C LEU A 391 -41.97 -3.76 8.39
N ARG A 392 -42.62 -4.87 8.03
CA ARG A 392 -43.49 -5.62 8.96
C ARG A 392 -42.70 -6.16 10.16
N LEU A 393 -41.49 -6.66 9.92
CA LEU A 393 -40.62 -7.17 10.98
C LEU A 393 -40.22 -6.04 11.95
N TRP A 394 -39.78 -4.89 11.43
CA TRP A 394 -39.36 -3.76 12.27
C TRP A 394 -40.54 -3.18 13.05
N GLN A 395 -41.72 -3.06 12.44
CA GLN A 395 -42.93 -2.61 13.13
C GLN A 395 -43.38 -3.60 14.22
N ALA A 396 -43.32 -4.91 13.96
CA ALA A 396 -43.64 -5.92 14.97
C ALA A 396 -42.66 -5.85 16.16
N LYS A 397 -41.38 -5.61 15.90
CA LYS A 397 -40.37 -5.44 16.96
C LYS A 397 -40.56 -4.15 17.75
N ALA A 398 -40.87 -3.02 17.11
CA ALA A 398 -41.21 -1.78 17.80
C ALA A 398 -42.43 -1.95 18.71
N ARG A 399 -43.48 -2.61 18.23
CA ARG A 399 -44.68 -2.90 19.03
C ARG A 399 -44.41 -3.87 20.19
N SER A 400 -43.58 -4.89 19.97
CA SER A 400 -43.20 -5.84 21.03
C SER A 400 -42.27 -5.20 22.06
N PHE A 401 -41.50 -4.18 21.66
CA PHE A 401 -40.64 -3.46 22.58
C PHE A 401 -41.43 -2.54 23.49
N ALA A 402 -42.55 -1.95 23.04
CA ALA A 402 -43.41 -1.10 23.86
C ALA A 402 -43.94 -1.77 25.15
N THR A 403 -43.80 -3.10 25.30
CA THR A 403 -44.14 -3.85 26.51
C THR A 403 -42.92 -4.26 27.35
N SER A 404 -41.71 -4.04 26.86
CA SER A 404 -40.43 -4.40 27.50
C SER A 404 -39.72 -3.15 28.00
N HIS A 405 -39.36 -3.12 29.28
CA HIS A 405 -38.83 -1.92 29.94
C HIS A 405 -37.41 -2.11 30.51
N ASP A 406 -36.79 -3.28 30.30
CA ASP A 406 -35.55 -3.65 31.00
C ASP A 406 -34.27 -3.35 30.19
N VAL A 407 -34.39 -3.13 28.87
CA VAL A 407 -33.27 -2.92 27.95
C VAL A 407 -33.59 -1.79 26.98
N SER A 408 -32.56 -1.15 26.41
CA SER A 408 -32.77 -0.16 25.34
C SER A 408 -33.27 -0.81 24.06
N PHE A 409 -33.99 -0.03 23.24
CA PHE A 409 -34.58 -0.49 21.98
C PHE A 409 -33.52 -1.04 21.03
N LEU A 410 -32.38 -0.36 20.85
CA LEU A 410 -31.32 -0.84 19.96
C LEU A 410 -30.69 -2.14 20.45
N ARG A 411 -30.56 -2.35 21.77
CA ARG A 411 -30.10 -3.62 22.34
C ARG A 411 -31.11 -4.73 22.08
N TYR A 412 -32.38 -4.47 22.35
CA TYR A 412 -33.47 -5.41 22.08
C TYR A 412 -33.57 -5.78 20.60
N PHE A 413 -33.44 -4.78 19.73
CA PHE A 413 -33.44 -4.97 18.29
C PHE A 413 -32.27 -5.85 17.87
N ALA A 414 -31.04 -5.55 18.33
CA ALA A 414 -29.85 -6.33 18.00
C ALA A 414 -29.92 -7.79 18.46
N THR A 415 -30.52 -8.08 19.63
CA THR A 415 -30.57 -9.45 20.18
C THR A 415 -31.75 -10.27 19.66
N THR A 416 -32.87 -9.64 19.33
CA THR A 416 -34.10 -10.36 18.98
C THR A 416 -34.38 -10.42 17.47
N THR A 417 -33.64 -9.67 16.65
CA THR A 417 -33.74 -9.75 15.19
C THR A 417 -32.73 -10.75 14.62
N PRO A 418 -33.16 -11.63 13.71
CA PRO A 418 -32.26 -12.53 12.99
C PRO A 418 -31.18 -11.75 12.23
N GLU A 419 -30.00 -12.35 12.15
CA GLU A 419 -28.87 -11.74 11.44
C GLU A 419 -29.21 -11.57 9.96
N SER A 420 -29.19 -10.32 9.50
CA SER A 420 -29.63 -9.92 8.15
C SER A 420 -28.95 -8.60 7.77
N ARG A 421 -28.81 -8.35 6.46
CA ARG A 421 -28.23 -7.09 5.96
C ARG A 421 -28.98 -5.86 6.48
N THR A 422 -30.31 -5.91 6.50
CA THR A 422 -31.16 -4.80 6.96
C THR A 422 -30.99 -4.52 8.46
N LYS A 423 -30.80 -5.55 9.29
CA LYS A 423 -30.43 -5.39 10.71
C LYS A 423 -29.10 -4.65 10.85
N GLN A 424 -28.09 -5.06 10.08
CA GLN A 424 -26.76 -4.43 10.11
C GLN A 424 -26.83 -2.98 9.66
N ASP A 425 -27.55 -2.69 8.57
CA ASP A 425 -27.70 -1.33 8.04
C ASP A 425 -28.32 -0.38 9.08
N ARG A 426 -29.35 -0.83 9.80
CA ARG A 426 -29.98 -0.04 10.87
C ARG A 426 -29.05 0.23 12.04
N LEU A 427 -28.32 -0.79 12.49
CA LEU A 427 -27.38 -0.65 13.60
C LEU A 427 -26.17 0.22 13.21
N LYS A 428 -25.65 0.06 11.99
CA LYS A 428 -24.58 0.89 11.41
C LYS A 428 -25.00 2.35 11.35
N ALA A 429 -26.20 2.62 10.84
CA ALA A 429 -26.75 3.97 10.72
C ALA A 429 -26.90 4.62 12.11
N ALA A 430 -27.60 3.99 13.04
CA ALA A 430 -27.78 4.54 14.40
C ALA A 430 -26.43 4.84 15.08
N PHE A 431 -25.45 3.93 14.94
CA PHE A 431 -24.15 4.12 15.55
C PHE A 431 -23.31 5.23 14.88
N PHE A 432 -23.28 5.25 13.54
CA PHE A 432 -22.55 6.27 12.79
C PHE A 432 -23.11 7.67 13.06
N LEU A 433 -24.44 7.82 13.01
CA LEU A 433 -25.12 9.09 13.24
C LEU A 433 -24.82 9.63 14.65
N GLN A 434 -24.83 8.79 15.69
CA GLN A 434 -24.49 9.22 17.03
C GLN A 434 -23.04 9.72 17.13
N ARG A 435 -22.08 8.97 16.58
CA ARG A 435 -20.64 9.17 16.89
C ARG A 435 -19.91 10.10 15.94
N SER A 436 -20.38 10.28 14.71
CA SER A 436 -19.69 11.13 13.75
C SER A 436 -20.18 12.57 13.85
N ASP A 437 -19.30 13.55 14.12
CA ASP A 437 -19.70 14.98 14.19
C ASP A 437 -19.49 15.74 12.87
N LEU A 438 -18.99 15.07 11.84
CA LEU A 438 -18.52 15.67 10.59
C LEU A 438 -19.52 15.53 9.43
N TYR A 439 -20.80 15.26 9.70
CA TYR A 439 -21.84 15.22 8.67
C TYR A 439 -22.90 16.30 8.92
N ASP A 440 -23.67 16.63 7.88
CA ASP A 440 -24.80 17.55 8.01
C ASP A 440 -25.98 16.90 8.77
N CYS A 441 -26.00 17.12 10.09
CA CYS A 441 -27.02 16.56 10.98
C CYS A 441 -28.42 17.10 10.66
N ALA A 442 -28.55 18.37 10.28
CA ALA A 442 -29.84 19.00 10.01
C ALA A 442 -30.47 18.42 8.74
N ALA A 443 -29.70 18.32 7.66
CA ALA A 443 -30.18 17.75 6.40
C ALA A 443 -30.59 16.27 6.55
N VAL A 444 -29.81 15.47 7.27
CA VAL A 444 -30.14 14.05 7.51
C VAL A 444 -31.39 13.89 8.38
N ARG A 445 -31.54 14.74 9.40
CA ARG A 445 -32.74 14.77 10.27
C ARG A 445 -33.99 15.11 9.49
N GLU A 446 -33.94 16.18 8.69
CA GLU A 446 -35.06 16.61 7.85
C GLU A 446 -35.47 15.50 6.86
N ARG A 447 -34.49 14.82 6.26
CA ARG A 447 -34.73 13.72 5.33
C ARG A 447 -35.44 12.52 5.97
N LEU A 448 -35.02 12.12 7.18
CA LEU A 448 -35.70 11.04 7.92
C LEU A 448 -37.08 11.46 8.40
N ALA A 449 -37.26 12.71 8.86
CA ALA A 449 -38.53 13.22 9.34
C ALA A 449 -39.58 13.40 8.21
N GLN A 450 -39.15 13.76 7.00
CA GLN A 450 -40.02 13.88 5.82
C GLN A 450 -40.35 12.52 5.18
N SER A 451 -39.68 11.45 5.59
CA SER A 451 -39.96 10.12 5.07
C SER A 451 -41.33 9.61 5.54
N GLN A 452 -41.95 8.74 4.74
CA GLN A 452 -43.23 8.10 5.08
C GLN A 452 -43.13 7.19 6.32
N TRP A 453 -41.91 6.89 6.77
CA TRP A 453 -41.62 5.98 7.88
C TRP A 453 -41.02 6.70 9.09
N ALA A 454 -41.21 8.02 9.24
CA ALA A 454 -40.65 8.80 10.34
C ALA A 454 -40.87 8.16 11.73
N ALA A 455 -42.07 7.64 12.00
CA ALA A 455 -42.39 6.95 13.26
C ALA A 455 -41.55 5.69 13.52
N LEU A 456 -41.07 5.02 12.46
CA LEU A 456 -40.22 3.83 12.59
C LEU A 456 -38.78 4.20 12.97
N PHE A 457 -38.33 5.40 12.55
CA PHE A 457 -36.99 5.93 12.74
C PHE A 457 -36.89 6.88 13.94
N ALA A 458 -37.84 6.83 14.88
CA ALA A 458 -37.89 7.74 16.02
C ALA A 458 -36.61 7.72 16.87
N VAL A 459 -35.90 6.58 16.98
CA VAL A 459 -34.61 6.52 17.68
C VAL A 459 -33.52 7.24 16.90
N GLU A 460 -33.42 7.00 15.59
CA GLU A 460 -32.47 7.65 14.70
C GLU A 460 -32.70 9.17 14.62
N ILE A 461 -33.97 9.61 14.64
CA ILE A 461 -34.35 11.03 14.72
C ILE A 461 -33.97 11.61 16.09
N ALA A 462 -34.24 10.91 17.19
CA ALA A 462 -33.87 11.37 18.53
C ALA A 462 -32.35 11.52 18.70
N ILE A 463 -31.56 10.63 18.08
CA ILE A 463 -30.10 10.76 18.03
C ILE A 463 -29.71 12.09 17.37
N LEU A 464 -30.32 12.40 16.22
CA LEU A 464 -30.02 13.61 15.46
C LEU A 464 -30.49 14.88 16.17
N ASP A 465 -31.68 14.86 16.76
CA ASP A 465 -32.22 15.97 17.54
C ASP A 465 -31.35 16.27 18.76
N GLY A 466 -30.80 15.24 19.40
CA GLY A 466 -29.83 15.43 20.46
C GLY A 466 -28.54 16.10 20.02
N LYS A 467 -28.06 15.81 18.80
CA LYS A 467 -26.86 16.46 18.23
C LYS A 467 -27.10 17.91 17.82
N LEU A 468 -28.33 18.23 17.42
CA LEU A 468 -28.75 19.59 17.07
C LEU A 468 -29.06 20.45 18.31
N GLY A 469 -29.04 19.87 19.52
CA GLY A 469 -29.40 20.56 20.76
C GLY A 469 -30.91 20.63 21.01
N HIS A 470 -31.73 19.98 20.19
CA HIS A 470 -33.17 19.87 20.38
C HIS A 470 -33.50 18.79 21.43
N HIS A 471 -32.98 18.97 22.64
CA HIS A 471 -33.05 17.97 23.72
C HIS A 471 -34.50 17.61 24.11
N GLN A 472 -35.41 18.60 24.09
CA GLN A 472 -36.82 18.36 24.41
C GLN A 472 -37.52 17.49 23.35
N GLU A 473 -37.21 17.68 22.07
CA GLU A 473 -37.78 16.86 20.98
C GLU A 473 -37.23 15.44 21.02
N ALA A 474 -35.91 15.29 21.24
CA ALA A 474 -35.26 14.00 21.40
C ALA A 474 -35.84 13.18 22.56
N LEU A 475 -36.02 13.81 23.73
CA LEU A 475 -36.59 13.14 24.90
C LEU A 475 -38.08 12.80 24.70
N LYS A 476 -38.85 13.66 24.04
CA LYS A 476 -40.24 13.36 23.67
C LYS A 476 -40.32 12.15 22.72
N ALA A 477 -39.47 12.09 21.70
CA ALA A 477 -39.44 10.97 20.76
C ALA A 477 -39.08 9.65 21.47
N LEU A 478 -38.08 9.66 22.35
CA LEU A 478 -37.68 8.46 23.11
C LEU A 478 -38.78 7.99 24.07
N VAL A 479 -39.45 8.90 24.77
CA VAL A 479 -40.45 8.57 25.79
C VAL A 479 -41.82 8.24 25.19
N HIS A 480 -42.30 9.01 24.23
CA HIS A 480 -43.66 8.87 23.70
C HIS A 480 -43.72 7.96 22.48
N ASP A 481 -42.81 8.12 21.51
CA ASP A 481 -42.86 7.36 20.25
C ASP A 481 -42.23 5.97 20.41
N VAL A 482 -41.03 5.90 21.00
CA VAL A 482 -40.29 4.64 21.16
C VAL A 482 -40.67 3.91 22.46
N ARG A 483 -41.08 4.67 23.49
CA ARG A 483 -41.30 4.19 24.88
C ARG A 483 -40.07 3.54 25.50
N ASP A 484 -38.89 4.12 25.25
CA ASP A 484 -37.61 3.64 25.76
C ASP A 484 -37.11 4.49 26.94
N GLU A 485 -37.53 4.10 28.14
CA GLU A 485 -37.13 4.74 29.40
C GLU A 485 -35.61 4.65 29.62
N VAL A 486 -35.03 3.49 29.31
CA VAL A 486 -33.61 3.22 29.51
C VAL A 486 -32.78 4.14 28.64
N SER A 487 -33.13 4.27 27.35
CA SER A 487 -32.42 5.20 26.45
C SER A 487 -32.58 6.66 26.88
N ALA A 488 -33.77 7.07 27.32
CA ALA A 488 -34.01 8.44 27.81
C ALA A 488 -33.19 8.78 29.07
N GLU A 489 -33.09 7.85 30.02
CA GLU A 489 -32.23 8.02 31.20
C GLU A 489 -30.74 8.01 30.84
N THR A 490 -30.31 7.11 29.93
CA THR A 490 -28.93 7.09 29.46
C THR A 490 -28.55 8.36 28.70
N TYR A 491 -29.48 8.94 27.93
CA TYR A 491 -29.31 10.20 27.24
C TYR A 491 -29.00 11.34 28.20
N CYS A 492 -29.75 11.42 29.31
CA CYS A 492 -29.50 12.40 30.37
C CYS A 492 -28.16 12.14 31.07
N ALA A 493 -27.84 10.87 31.36
CA ALA A 493 -26.60 10.50 32.03
C ALA A 493 -25.34 10.73 31.19
N LEU A 494 -25.45 10.66 29.86
CA LEU A 494 -24.34 10.82 28.90
C LEU A 494 -24.29 12.20 28.25
N GLY A 495 -25.15 13.14 28.64
CA GLY A 495 -25.13 14.52 28.15
C GLY A 495 -25.55 14.65 26.68
N GLY A 496 -26.56 13.89 26.25
CA GLY A 496 -27.13 13.97 24.90
C GLY A 496 -26.79 12.80 23.97
N GLU A 497 -26.18 11.72 24.46
CA GLU A 497 -25.92 10.51 23.68
C GLU A 497 -26.97 9.42 23.95
N VAL A 498 -27.70 8.99 22.90
CA VAL A 498 -28.70 7.91 22.99
C VAL A 498 -28.04 6.54 22.97
N VAL A 499 -26.92 6.40 22.25
CA VAL A 499 -26.23 5.12 22.03
C VAL A 499 -24.92 5.06 22.82
N PRO A 500 -24.90 4.46 24.03
CA PRO A 500 -23.67 4.35 24.79
C PRO A 500 -22.59 3.54 24.06
N PRO A 501 -21.31 3.95 24.13
CA PRO A 501 -20.23 3.22 23.47
C PRO A 501 -20.04 1.79 24.00
N LYS A 502 -20.26 1.59 25.30
CA LYS A 502 -20.19 0.25 25.95
C LYS A 502 -21.29 -0.69 25.46
N MET A 503 -22.46 -0.15 25.09
CA MET A 503 -23.55 -0.94 24.55
C MET A 503 -23.14 -1.55 23.23
N VAL A 504 -22.47 -0.80 22.36
CA VAL A 504 -22.09 -1.27 21.02
C VAL A 504 -21.09 -2.44 21.11
N GLN A 505 -20.14 -2.40 22.05
CA GLN A 505 -19.16 -3.46 22.29
C GLN A 505 -19.76 -4.80 22.75
N ALA A 506 -20.60 -4.81 23.79
CA ALA A 506 -21.23 -6.04 24.34
C ALA A 506 -22.47 -6.52 23.53
N SER A 507 -22.89 -5.61 22.66
CA SER A 507 -24.16 -5.44 21.97
C SER A 507 -24.41 -6.06 20.63
N VAL A 508 -23.59 -5.50 19.76
CA VAL A 508 -23.88 -5.07 18.41
C VAL A 508 -22.61 -5.34 17.60
N GLY A 509 -21.45 -5.42 18.26
CA GLY A 509 -20.17 -5.79 17.67
C GLY A 509 -20.23 -7.09 16.85
N ASP A 510 -20.85 -8.14 17.38
CA ASP A 510 -20.96 -9.41 16.66
C ASP A 510 -21.73 -9.29 15.33
N SER A 511 -22.68 -8.35 15.23
CA SER A 511 -23.46 -8.10 14.01
C SER A 511 -22.83 -7.08 13.05
N LEU A 512 -22.00 -6.14 13.53
CA LEU A 512 -21.51 -5.01 12.72
C LEU A 512 -20.26 -5.29 11.86
N GLY A 513 -19.62 -6.45 12.04
CA GLY A 513 -18.40 -6.82 11.35
C GLY A 513 -17.13 -6.15 11.91
N PRO A 514 -15.93 -6.62 11.51
CA PRO A 514 -14.66 -6.32 12.18
C PRO A 514 -14.22 -4.85 12.08
N VAL A 515 -14.54 -4.16 10.97
CA VAL A 515 -14.17 -2.75 10.78
C VAL A 515 -14.95 -1.85 11.74
N TRP A 516 -16.25 -2.08 11.84
CA TRP A 516 -17.16 -1.32 12.68
C TRP A 516 -16.95 -1.60 14.17
N THR A 517 -16.66 -2.86 14.56
CA THR A 517 -16.32 -3.19 15.95
C THR A 517 -15.05 -2.49 16.40
N ALA A 518 -14.03 -2.50 15.55
CA ALA A 518 -12.76 -1.84 15.85
C ALA A 518 -12.92 -0.32 15.94
N TRP A 519 -13.72 0.28 15.05
CA TRP A 519 -14.06 1.70 15.14
C TRP A 519 -14.84 2.02 16.42
N ALA A 520 -15.85 1.21 16.76
CA ALA A 520 -16.65 1.39 17.96
C ALA A 520 -15.82 1.33 19.25
N ALA A 521 -14.92 0.35 19.35
CA ALA A 521 -14.04 0.20 20.50
C ALA A 521 -13.09 1.39 20.68
N ARG A 522 -12.61 1.98 19.58
CA ARG A 522 -11.77 3.19 19.63
C ARG A 522 -12.59 4.41 20.03
N ALA A 523 -13.79 4.57 19.47
CA ALA A 523 -14.66 5.66 19.85
C ALA A 523 -14.96 5.61 21.36
N ALA A 524 -15.17 4.41 21.92
CA ALA A 524 -15.43 4.20 23.34
C ALA A 524 -14.31 4.64 24.30
N ALA A 525 -13.07 4.77 23.81
CA ALA A 525 -11.91 5.13 24.62
C ALA A 525 -11.86 6.62 25.00
N GLY A 526 -12.58 7.49 24.28
CA GLY A 526 -12.70 8.91 24.63
C GLY A 526 -13.64 9.10 25.81
N LYS A 527 -13.10 9.32 27.01
CA LYS A 527 -13.90 9.61 28.21
C LYS A 527 -14.32 11.08 28.19
N LYS A 528 -15.50 11.38 27.64
CA LYS A 528 -16.13 12.69 27.76
C LYS A 528 -16.74 12.78 29.16
N THR A 529 -16.21 13.64 30.02
CA THR A 529 -16.86 13.99 31.28
C THR A 529 -18.09 14.85 30.95
N VAL A 530 -19.26 14.39 31.36
CA VAL A 530 -20.51 15.12 31.15
C VAL A 530 -20.53 16.29 32.12
N ASP A 531 -20.90 17.47 31.61
CA ASP A 531 -21.13 18.63 32.46
C ASP A 531 -22.33 18.36 33.39
N GLU A 532 -22.10 18.50 34.70
CA GLU A 532 -23.13 18.33 35.72
C GLU A 532 -24.22 19.41 35.61
N GLY A 533 -23.94 20.57 34.98
CA GLY A 533 -24.96 21.55 34.60
C GLY A 533 -25.94 20.98 33.58
N LEU A 534 -25.44 20.61 32.41
CA LEU A 534 -26.22 20.01 31.32
C LEU A 534 -26.99 18.76 31.78
N ARG A 535 -26.38 17.88 32.57
CA ARG A 535 -27.05 16.69 33.10
C ARG A 535 -28.31 17.04 33.91
N ARG A 536 -28.24 18.08 34.74
CA ARG A 536 -29.38 18.53 35.55
C ARG A 536 -30.49 19.11 34.67
N GLU A 537 -30.13 19.88 33.65
CA GLU A 537 -31.08 20.42 32.67
C GLU A 537 -31.79 19.29 31.90
N LEU A 538 -31.05 18.30 31.38
CA LEU A 538 -31.63 17.16 30.68
C LEU A 538 -32.58 16.34 31.57
N LEU A 539 -32.20 16.09 32.83
CA LEU A 539 -33.06 15.41 33.79
C LEU A 539 -34.32 16.20 34.12
N ARG A 540 -34.23 17.53 34.16
CA ARG A 540 -35.40 18.41 34.32
C ARG A 540 -36.32 18.31 33.10
N ILE A 541 -35.79 18.39 31.88
CA ILE A 541 -36.58 18.23 30.65
C ILE A 541 -37.25 16.85 30.61
N LEU A 542 -36.53 15.78 30.99
CA LEU A 542 -37.09 14.43 31.07
C LEU A 542 -38.25 14.37 32.08
N LEU A 543 -38.09 15.02 33.23
CA LEU A 543 -39.15 15.10 34.24
C LEU A 543 -40.36 15.88 33.71
N GLU A 544 -40.15 17.00 33.02
CA GLU A 544 -41.23 17.76 32.37
C GLU A 544 -41.99 16.91 31.34
N VAL A 545 -41.27 16.10 30.56
CA VAL A 545 -41.85 15.17 29.58
C VAL A 545 -42.68 14.08 30.27
N TYR A 546 -42.19 13.50 31.38
CA TYR A 546 -42.96 12.52 32.16
C TYR A 546 -44.17 13.11 32.88
N MET A 547 -44.07 14.35 33.36
CA MET A 547 -45.12 15.02 34.13
C MET A 547 -46.21 15.67 33.25
N GLY A 548 -45.95 15.85 31.96
CA GLY A 548 -46.91 16.38 30.99
C GLY A 548 -48.08 15.45 30.68
N GLU A 549 -47.96 14.15 31.00
CA GLU A 549 -49.01 13.14 30.81
C GLU A 549 -49.72 12.81 32.14
N THR A 550 -51.04 12.62 32.08
CA THR A 550 -51.86 12.22 33.24
C THR A 550 -52.04 10.70 33.36
N ASP A 551 -51.15 9.92 32.76
CA ASP A 551 -51.25 8.46 32.74
C ASP A 551 -50.57 7.84 33.97
N ALA A 552 -51.21 6.81 34.56
CA ALA A 552 -50.70 6.12 35.75
C ALA A 552 -49.29 5.54 35.55
N GLU A 553 -48.94 5.13 34.32
CA GLU A 553 -47.60 4.66 33.98
C GLU A 553 -46.57 5.80 34.05
N SER A 554 -46.91 6.99 33.54
CA SER A 554 -46.08 8.21 33.63
C SER A 554 -45.84 8.62 35.08
N GLU A 555 -46.83 8.43 35.96
CA GLU A 555 -46.64 8.64 37.41
C GLU A 555 -45.58 7.70 38.00
N THR A 556 -45.64 6.42 37.64
CA THR A 556 -44.66 5.44 38.14
C THR A 556 -43.27 5.67 37.58
N ARG A 557 -43.15 6.06 36.30
CA ARG A 557 -41.89 6.38 35.62
C ARG A 557 -41.20 7.58 36.29
N ALA A 558 -41.93 8.68 36.46
CA ALA A 558 -41.36 9.86 37.10
C ALA A 558 -41.02 9.60 38.59
N ALA A 559 -41.82 8.79 39.30
CA ALA A 559 -41.51 8.40 40.67
C ALA A 559 -40.22 7.57 40.78
N ARG A 560 -39.96 6.67 39.83
CA ARG A 560 -38.70 5.91 39.75
C ARG A 560 -37.52 6.84 39.49
N LEU A 561 -37.63 7.73 38.51
CA LEU A 561 -36.60 8.70 38.18
C LEU A 561 -36.26 9.60 39.37
N LEU A 562 -37.26 10.14 40.07
CA LEU A 562 -37.08 10.98 41.25
C LEU A 562 -36.36 10.25 42.39
N ASN A 563 -36.67 8.96 42.58
CA ASN A 563 -36.02 8.15 43.61
C ASN A 563 -34.57 7.77 43.25
N ALA A 564 -34.28 7.56 41.97
CA ALA A 564 -32.96 7.16 41.47
C ALA A 564 -32.00 8.36 41.32
N GLN A 565 -32.46 9.45 40.71
CA GLN A 565 -31.66 10.63 40.36
C GLN A 565 -31.94 11.85 41.26
N GLY A 566 -32.58 11.65 42.42
CA GLY A 566 -32.96 12.74 43.31
C GLY A 566 -31.81 13.59 43.86
N VAL A 567 -30.55 13.15 43.68
CA VAL A 567 -29.37 13.94 43.99
C VAL A 567 -29.20 15.10 43.00
N ASN A 568 -29.53 14.88 41.73
CA ASN A 568 -29.29 15.83 40.65
C ASN A 568 -30.47 16.77 40.40
N LEU A 569 -31.57 16.61 41.15
CA LEU A 569 -32.78 17.41 40.99
C LEU A 569 -32.95 18.36 42.18
N GLU A 570 -33.25 19.63 41.87
CA GLU A 570 -33.58 20.62 42.89
C GLU A 570 -35.03 20.48 43.34
N VAL A 571 -35.26 20.53 44.65
CA VAL A 571 -36.59 20.28 45.25
C VAL A 571 -37.62 21.31 44.79
N VAL A 572 -37.21 22.57 44.67
CA VAL A 572 -38.12 23.68 44.32
C VAL A 572 -38.63 23.51 42.89
N ASP A 573 -37.73 23.25 41.95
CA ASP A 573 -38.06 23.00 40.55
C ASP A 573 -38.99 21.79 40.41
N VAL A 574 -38.67 20.66 41.06
CA VAL A 574 -39.50 19.46 41.01
C VAL A 574 -40.90 19.72 41.54
N VAL A 575 -41.06 20.40 42.68
CA VAL A 575 -42.38 20.69 43.26
C VAL A 575 -43.22 21.58 42.35
N SER A 576 -42.60 22.49 41.61
CA SER A 576 -43.31 23.36 40.65
C SER A 576 -43.83 22.60 39.41
N LEU A 577 -43.18 21.48 39.06
CA LEU A 577 -43.51 20.66 37.89
C LEU A 577 -44.52 19.54 38.18
N VAL A 578 -44.76 19.23 39.45
CA VAL A 578 -45.65 18.13 39.85
C VAL A 578 -47.12 18.51 39.60
N PRO A 579 -47.90 17.67 38.87
CA PRO A 579 -49.33 17.89 38.69
C PRO A 579 -50.09 17.86 40.03
N PRO A 580 -51.08 18.74 40.24
CA PRO A 580 -51.83 18.80 41.50
C PRO A 580 -52.68 17.55 41.78
N ALA A 581 -52.91 16.71 40.76
CA ALA A 581 -53.65 15.46 40.87
C ALA A 581 -52.85 14.33 41.53
N TRP A 582 -51.53 14.48 41.69
CA TRP A 582 -50.66 13.39 42.14
C TRP A 582 -50.72 13.15 43.65
N PRO A 583 -50.80 11.88 44.10
CA PRO A 583 -50.71 11.55 45.51
C PRO A 583 -49.35 11.92 46.10
N LEU A 584 -49.34 12.72 47.17
CA LEU A 584 -48.11 13.10 47.91
C LEU A 584 -47.27 11.89 48.37
N LYS A 585 -47.92 10.74 48.58
CA LYS A 585 -47.25 9.48 48.98
C LYS A 585 -46.18 9.05 47.98
N THR A 586 -46.41 9.26 46.69
CA THR A 586 -45.50 8.88 45.60
C THR A 586 -44.18 9.68 45.63
N LEU A 587 -44.23 10.93 46.10
CA LEU A 587 -43.09 11.84 46.18
C LEU A 587 -42.42 11.84 47.57
N SER A 588 -43.05 11.21 48.57
CA SER A 588 -42.62 11.27 49.97
C SER A 588 -41.18 10.78 50.19
N THR A 589 -40.74 9.75 49.46
CA THR A 589 -39.38 9.20 49.55
C THR A 589 -38.33 10.16 49.01
N PHE A 590 -38.60 10.78 47.86
CA PHE A 590 -37.75 11.81 47.26
C PHE A 590 -37.68 13.07 48.15
N LEU A 591 -38.83 13.59 48.58
CA LEU A 591 -38.91 14.77 49.44
C LEU A 591 -38.20 14.55 50.78
N THR A 592 -38.40 13.40 51.42
CA THR A 592 -37.73 13.10 52.70
C THR A 592 -36.20 13.04 52.53
N ARG A 593 -35.72 12.38 51.47
CA ARG A 593 -34.27 12.29 51.19
C ARG A 593 -33.67 13.64 50.85
N SER A 594 -34.34 14.41 49.99
CA SER A 594 -33.85 15.72 49.56
C SER A 594 -33.85 16.74 50.70
N PHE A 595 -34.91 16.84 51.51
CA PHE A 595 -34.92 17.70 52.68
C PHE A 595 -33.86 17.31 53.72
N ARG A 596 -33.67 16.00 53.98
CA ARG A 596 -32.60 15.53 54.88
C ARG A 596 -31.23 15.92 54.35
N ARG A 597 -30.99 15.80 53.05
CA ARG A 597 -29.73 16.20 52.42
C ARG A 597 -29.49 17.70 52.54
N THR A 598 -30.48 18.54 52.23
CA THR A 598 -30.37 20.00 52.36
C THR A 598 -30.13 20.41 53.82
N LEU A 599 -30.81 19.77 54.77
CA LEU A 599 -30.55 19.98 56.21
C LEU A 599 -29.15 19.54 56.62
N HIS A 600 -28.68 18.38 56.13
CA HIS A 600 -27.36 17.87 56.42
C HIS A 600 -26.26 18.80 55.90
N ALA A 601 -26.34 19.20 54.62
CA ALA A 601 -25.42 20.16 54.01
C ALA A 601 -25.40 21.50 54.78
N ARG A 602 -26.57 21.97 55.24
CA ARG A 602 -26.66 23.17 56.08
C ARG A 602 -25.97 22.98 57.45
N HIS A 603 -26.11 21.83 58.08
CA HIS A 603 -25.47 21.55 59.37
C HIS A 603 -23.97 21.36 59.23
N GLU A 604 -23.53 20.63 58.21
CA GLU A 604 -22.12 20.46 57.85
C GLU A 604 -21.47 21.81 57.55
N GLY A 605 -22.10 22.65 56.72
CA GLY A 605 -21.60 24.01 56.46
C GLY A 605 -21.52 24.88 57.72
N LYS A 606 -22.45 24.72 58.69
CA LYS A 606 -22.35 25.40 60.00
C LYS A 606 -21.18 24.87 60.83
N LEU A 607 -20.92 23.56 60.81
CA LEU A 607 -19.80 22.95 61.53
C LEU A 607 -18.47 23.36 60.92
N VAL A 608 -18.32 23.27 59.59
CA VAL A 608 -17.13 23.73 58.87
C VAL A 608 -16.89 25.21 59.17
N LYS A 609 -17.91 26.06 59.05
CA LYS A 609 -17.81 27.49 59.41
C LYS A 609 -17.32 27.69 60.86
N ALA A 610 -17.83 26.92 61.81
CA ALA A 610 -17.43 27.04 63.21
C ALA A 610 -15.99 26.55 63.45
N ILE A 611 -15.57 25.45 62.81
CA ILE A 611 -14.21 24.92 62.89
C ILE A 611 -13.23 25.89 62.24
N SER A 612 -13.52 26.37 61.03
CA SER A 612 -12.71 27.37 60.34
C SER A 612 -12.62 28.66 61.15
N ALA A 613 -13.69 29.11 61.80
CA ALA A 613 -13.64 30.24 62.71
C ALA A 613 -12.72 29.99 63.92
N GLY A 614 -12.74 28.78 64.50
CA GLY A 614 -11.85 28.37 65.58
C GLY A 614 -10.38 28.29 65.16
N GLN A 615 -10.10 27.69 64.01
CA GLN A 615 -8.75 27.65 63.42
C GLN A 615 -8.24 29.05 63.11
N ASN A 616 -9.09 29.93 62.57
CA ASN A 616 -8.72 31.31 62.30
C ASN A 616 -8.41 32.08 63.60
N LEU A 617 -9.14 31.81 64.69
CA LEU A 617 -8.83 32.35 66.01
C LEU A 617 -7.49 31.82 66.56
N GLU A 618 -7.20 30.54 66.41
CA GLU A 618 -5.92 29.95 66.84
C GLU A 618 -4.74 30.51 66.05
N VAL A 619 -4.87 30.64 64.73
CA VAL A 619 -3.88 31.30 63.87
C VAL A 619 -3.72 32.75 64.29
N LYS A 620 -4.81 33.47 64.59
CA LYS A 620 -4.78 34.84 65.09
C LYS A 620 -4.05 34.97 66.43
N ASP A 621 -4.25 34.04 67.35
CA ASP A 621 -3.59 34.03 68.66
C ASP A 621 -2.08 33.73 68.54
N ARG A 622 -1.71 32.70 67.75
CA ARG A 622 -0.29 32.39 67.47
C ARG A 622 0.42 33.54 66.76
N SER A 623 -0.21 34.14 65.76
CA SER A 623 0.34 35.28 65.03
C SER A 623 0.41 36.53 65.91
N TRP A 624 -0.52 36.73 66.86
CA TRP A 624 -0.47 37.85 67.80
C TRP A 624 0.82 37.89 68.62
N HIS A 625 1.34 36.75 69.07
CA HIS A 625 2.62 36.70 69.79
C HIS A 625 3.79 37.21 68.93
N VAL A 626 3.87 36.75 67.67
CA VAL A 626 4.91 37.17 66.72
C VAL A 626 4.75 38.65 66.35
N ILE A 627 3.53 39.11 66.12
CA ILE A 627 3.21 40.52 65.83
C ILE A 627 3.60 41.40 67.03
N ARG A 628 3.31 40.95 68.26
CA ARG A 628 3.67 41.66 69.49
C ARG A 628 5.18 41.74 69.69
N GLU A 629 5.93 40.67 69.44
CA GLU A 629 7.39 40.65 69.57
C GLU A 629 8.09 41.57 68.57
N ARG A 630 7.54 41.70 67.36
CA ARG A 630 8.04 42.64 66.35
C ARG A 630 7.77 44.12 66.70
N GLY A 631 7.02 44.37 67.77
CA GLY A 631 6.59 45.69 68.18
C GLY A 631 5.54 46.26 67.24
N MET A 632 4.92 47.35 67.69
CA MET A 632 4.04 48.18 66.89
C MET A 632 4.82 49.44 66.53
N LEU A 633 4.87 49.80 65.24
CA LEU A 633 5.18 51.17 64.87
C LEU A 633 3.98 52.00 65.35
N ILE A 634 4.15 52.66 66.49
CA ILE A 634 3.23 53.72 66.89
C ILE A 634 3.62 54.89 65.98
N GLU A 635 2.79 55.15 64.98
CA GLU A 635 2.83 56.44 64.30
C GLU A 635 2.36 57.46 65.34
N GLU A 636 3.33 58.09 66.01
CA GLU A 636 3.05 59.27 66.83
C GLU A 636 2.47 60.31 65.89
N ALA A 637 1.26 60.79 66.16
CA ALA A 637 0.65 61.85 65.35
C ALA A 637 1.67 63.00 65.27
N GLU A 638 2.20 63.25 64.07
CA GLU A 638 3.09 64.38 63.85
C GLU A 638 2.34 65.66 64.26
N ASP A 639 2.91 66.33 65.26
CA ASP A 639 2.58 67.68 65.67
C ASP A 639 2.63 68.58 64.42
N ASP A 640 1.51 69.24 64.09
CA ASP A 640 1.19 69.96 62.85
C ASP A 640 2.26 71.00 62.44
N GLY A 641 3.37 70.51 61.88
CA GLY A 641 4.59 71.26 61.58
C GLY A 641 4.86 71.41 60.08
N SER A 642 3.89 71.93 59.32
CA SER A 642 4.04 72.59 58.01
C SER A 642 5.03 71.96 57.00
N GLY A 643 4.52 71.15 56.06
CA GLY A 643 5.30 70.67 54.92
C GLY A 643 4.43 69.99 53.87
N ASP A 644 3.74 70.82 53.08
CA ASP A 644 2.88 70.49 51.93
C ASP A 644 3.44 69.36 51.02
N GLY A 645 2.70 68.26 50.90
CA GLY A 645 3.04 67.12 50.05
C GLY A 645 2.01 65.99 50.14
N ASP A 646 0.99 66.04 49.28
CA ASP A 646 -0.08 65.05 49.12
C ASP A 646 0.45 63.61 49.02
N VAL A 647 0.13 62.76 50.01
CA VAL A 647 0.19 61.30 49.91
C VAL A 647 -1.21 60.77 50.20
N GLU A 648 -1.85 60.18 49.20
CA GLU A 648 -3.12 59.44 49.35
C GLU A 648 -2.88 58.21 50.24
N GLU A 649 -3.52 58.18 51.41
CA GLU A 649 -3.62 57.01 52.29
C GLU A 649 -4.49 55.92 51.63
N ASP A 650 -3.86 54.89 51.07
CA ASP A 650 -4.53 53.64 50.68
C ASP A 650 -4.91 52.85 51.96
N VAL A 651 -6.10 53.11 52.49
CA VAL A 651 -6.72 52.30 53.55
C VAL A 651 -7.16 50.97 52.92
N VAL A 652 -6.34 49.94 53.09
CA VAL A 652 -6.67 48.57 52.64
C VAL A 652 -7.77 47.99 53.54
N ASP A 653 -9.01 47.98 53.05
CA ASP A 653 -10.12 47.26 53.69
C ASP A 653 -9.94 45.74 53.48
N GLU A 654 -9.30 45.09 54.45
CA GLU A 654 -9.01 43.65 54.48
C GLU A 654 -10.25 42.77 54.24
N LYS A 655 -11.47 43.31 54.44
CA LYS A 655 -12.72 42.59 54.25
C LYS A 655 -13.12 42.46 52.79
N ALA A 656 -12.70 43.39 51.93
CA ALA A 656 -12.94 43.33 50.49
C ALA A 656 -12.03 42.30 49.81
N ALA A 657 -10.78 42.18 50.26
CA ALA A 657 -9.81 41.23 49.71
C ALA A 657 -10.21 39.76 49.95
N LEU A 658 -10.80 39.45 51.11
CA LEU A 658 -11.31 38.10 51.43
C LEU A 658 -12.57 37.71 50.64
N ALA A 659 -13.35 38.66 50.14
CA ALA A 659 -14.51 38.37 49.31
C ALA A 659 -14.11 37.92 47.89
N ALA A 660 -12.98 38.42 47.37
CA ALA A 660 -12.44 38.04 46.06
C ALA A 660 -11.84 36.62 46.06
N ALA A 661 -11.21 36.20 47.18
CA ALA A 661 -10.62 34.86 47.30
C ALA A 661 -11.65 33.71 47.43
N GLY A 662 -12.91 34.02 47.71
CA GLY A 662 -13.98 33.02 47.86
C GLY A 662 -14.65 32.58 46.55
N GLN A 663 -14.23 33.12 45.40
CA GLN A 663 -14.87 32.82 44.10
C GLN A 663 -14.14 31.79 43.24
N ASP A 664 -12.90 31.39 43.55
CA ASP A 664 -12.13 30.43 42.75
C ASP A 664 -11.47 29.35 43.64
N VAL A 665 -12.27 28.45 44.22
CA VAL A 665 -11.73 27.21 44.80
C VAL A 665 -12.54 26.02 44.30
N ASP A 666 -12.25 25.62 43.06
CA ASP A 666 -12.60 24.29 42.53
C ASP A 666 -11.46 23.74 41.64
N GLU A 667 -10.20 24.01 42.00
CA GLU A 667 -9.04 23.33 41.42
C GLU A 667 -8.32 22.47 42.48
N HIS A 668 -8.27 21.17 42.16
CA HIS A 668 -7.49 20.15 42.84
C HIS A 668 -6.01 20.55 42.92
N VAL A 669 -5.51 20.85 44.12
CA VAL A 669 -4.07 20.92 44.37
C VAL A 669 -3.58 19.54 44.83
N GLU A 670 -2.86 18.85 43.94
CA GLU A 670 -2.08 17.66 44.26
C GLU A 670 -0.97 18.03 45.26
N LEU A 671 -0.89 17.29 46.37
CA LEU A 671 0.18 17.41 47.36
C LEU A 671 1.48 16.81 46.79
N GLY A 672 2.31 17.66 46.18
CA GLY A 672 3.68 17.34 45.81
C GLY A 672 4.66 17.58 46.96
N GLU A 673 5.40 16.53 47.32
CA GLU A 673 6.57 16.61 48.20
C GLU A 673 7.64 17.52 47.58
N ALA A 674 7.94 18.66 48.20
CA ALA A 674 9.11 19.46 47.88
C ALA A 674 9.80 19.92 49.16
N GLY A 675 11.05 19.47 49.30
CA GLY A 675 11.89 19.67 50.47
C GLY A 675 12.34 21.10 50.69
N TRP A 676 12.73 21.33 51.93
CA TRP A 676 13.46 22.49 52.41
C TRP A 676 14.69 22.78 51.55
N THR A 677 14.85 24.03 51.11
CA THR A 677 16.11 24.54 50.56
C THR A 677 16.61 25.68 51.45
N GLU A 678 17.87 25.55 51.88
CA GLU A 678 18.64 26.52 52.67
C GLU A 678 19.05 27.75 51.82
N PRO A 679 19.43 28.89 52.45
CA PRO A 679 19.69 30.13 51.75
C PRO A 679 21.09 30.19 51.11
N ASP A 680 21.15 30.71 49.89
CA ASP A 680 22.35 30.87 49.06
C ASP A 680 23.44 31.73 49.72
N THR A 681 24.64 31.15 49.84
CA THR A 681 25.90 31.85 50.09
C THR A 681 26.42 32.46 48.78
N ALA A 682 26.56 33.78 48.74
CA ALA A 682 27.16 34.49 47.61
C ALA A 682 28.69 34.35 47.61
N ASP A 683 29.25 33.62 46.65
CA ASP A 683 30.68 33.60 46.35
C ASP A 683 31.03 34.57 45.20
N VAL A 684 32.07 35.36 45.44
CA VAL A 684 32.64 36.39 44.56
C VAL A 684 33.75 35.75 43.72
N HIS A 685 33.65 35.83 42.39
CA HIS A 685 34.74 35.48 41.48
C HIS A 685 35.52 36.72 41.02
N VAL A 686 36.83 36.72 41.29
CA VAL A 686 37.84 37.64 40.72
C VAL A 686 38.62 36.88 39.65
N THR A 687 38.75 37.47 38.47
CA THR A 687 39.51 36.97 37.32
C THR A 687 41.02 37.22 37.45
N VAL A 688 41.81 36.24 37.03
CA VAL A 688 43.08 36.43 36.30
C VAL A 688 43.04 35.58 35.04
#